data_AF-A0A8J6GM72-F1
#
_entry.id   AF-A0A8J6GM72-F1
#
_cell.length_a   1.000
_cell.length_b   1.000
_cell.length_c   1.000
_cell.angle_alpha   90.00
_cell.angle_beta   90.00
_cell.angle_gamma   90.00
#
_symmetry.space_group_name_H-M   'P 1'
#
loop_
_entity.id
_entity.type
_entity.pdbx_description
1 polymer ?
#
loop_
_entity_poly.entity_id
_entity_poly.type
_entity_poly.pdbx_seq_one_letter_code
_entity_poly.pdbx_strand_id
1 'polypeptide(L)'
;MMTALLFKGSILRKILLNRYFKGDHGVGANGPLSGAYAKTAQVGGGFSGQDADKMGISMSDIQCLLDKEGASELVIDVIVNTKNDRIFSEGILLGIALLEGGNTQNQNSFYKQLHEQKKSEKFFKVLYDRMKAAQKEIRSTVTVNTIDLGSKKRDDDNDLIASGPRMRVRDPSLHLKEGMKGQLTEASSATSKAYCVYRREMDPEIDMVCPGPEAGSAEEKSAEEVTMSPAITIMRPILRFLQLLCENHNRELQVRLRSLWNFLRNQNNKTNHNLVCETLQFLDCICGSTTGGLGLLGLYINEKNVALVNQTLESLTEYCQGPCQENQTCIATHESNGIDIIISLILSDINPLGKYRMDLVLQLKNNASKLLLAIMESRHDSENAERILFNMRPKELVDVMKHAYNQGLECDHGDEEGGDDGVSPKDVGHNIYILAHQQLARHNKPLQLMLKPGSDPEEGDEALKYYANHTAQIEIVRHDRTMEQIVFPVPNICEFLTRESKYRVFNTTERDEQGSKVNDFFQQTEDLYNEMKWQKKIRNNPALFWFSRHISLWGSISFNLAVFINLAVALFYPFGDDGDEGTLSPLFSVLLWIAVAVCTSMLFFFSKPVGIRPFLVSIMLRSIYTIGLGPTLILLGAANLCNKIVFLVSFVGNRGTFTRGYRAVILDMAFLYHVAYVLVCMLGLFVHEFFYSFLLFDLVYREETLLNVIKSVTRNGRSIILTAVLALILVYLFSIIGFLFLKDDFTMEVDRLKTRAPVTADEGREDGIERTCDTLLMCIVTVLNQGLRNGGGVGDVLRRPSKDEPLFAARVIYDLLFFFIVIIIVLNLIFGVIIDTFADLRSEKQKKEEILKTTCFICGLERDKFDNKTVSFEEQIKSEHNKWHYLYFIVLVKVKDPTEYTGPESYVAQMIAEKNLDWFPRMRAMSLVSNEGDSEQNEMRNLQEKLESTMSLVKQLSGQLAELKEQRRRRWRRRRRRRGEEEEEEEEEEKKKKKKKKKKKKKKKKKKKKKKKKKKKKTTTLARQLILHVKELGRVG
;
A
#
# COMPACT_ATOMS: atom_id res chain seq x y z
N MET A 1 -42.86 14.36 -13.98
CA MET A 1 -43.15 13.97 -15.39
C MET A 1 -42.28 12.79 -15.83
N MET A 2 -40.96 12.81 -15.63
CA MET A 2 -40.03 11.72 -15.99
C MET A 2 -40.30 10.39 -15.25
N THR A 3 -40.70 10.44 -13.98
CA THR A 3 -41.14 9.28 -13.18
C THR A 3 -42.44 8.63 -13.70
N ALA A 4 -43.39 9.43 -14.20
CA ALA A 4 -44.63 8.91 -14.80
C ALA A 4 -44.39 8.27 -16.18
N LEU A 5 -43.41 8.79 -16.94
CA LEU A 5 -42.95 8.20 -18.21
C LEU A 5 -42.19 6.88 -17.98
N LEU A 6 -41.31 6.81 -16.97
CA LEU A 6 -40.64 5.57 -16.56
C LEU A 6 -41.64 4.49 -16.10
N PHE A 7 -42.69 4.89 -15.38
CA PHE A 7 -43.76 3.97 -14.96
C PHE A 7 -44.56 3.44 -16.15
N LYS A 8 -44.95 4.29 -17.11
CA LYS A 8 -45.59 3.86 -18.36
C LYS A 8 -44.67 2.97 -19.22
N GLY A 9 -43.38 3.30 -19.31
CA GLY A 9 -42.39 2.54 -20.04
C GLY A 9 -42.14 1.14 -19.45
N SER A 10 -42.05 1.04 -18.12
CA SER A 10 -41.90 -0.26 -17.44
C SER A 10 -43.14 -1.14 -17.58
N ILE A 11 -44.34 -0.56 -17.52
CA ILE A 11 -45.60 -1.29 -17.79
C ILE A 11 -45.65 -1.77 -19.24
N LEU A 12 -45.31 -0.91 -20.20
CA LEU A 12 -45.26 -1.28 -21.61
C LEU A 12 -44.22 -2.39 -21.86
N ARG A 13 -43.01 -2.29 -21.27
CA ARG A 13 -41.98 -3.35 -21.32
C ARG A 13 -42.52 -4.66 -20.76
N LYS A 14 -43.20 -4.65 -19.61
CA LYS A 14 -43.82 -5.86 -19.03
C LYS A 14 -44.90 -6.45 -19.94
N ILE A 15 -45.73 -5.63 -20.56
CA ILE A 15 -46.76 -6.09 -21.51
C ILE A 15 -46.12 -6.72 -22.75
N LEU A 16 -45.09 -6.08 -23.33
CA LEU A 16 -44.40 -6.58 -24.51
C LEU A 16 -43.61 -7.85 -24.19
N LEU A 17 -42.88 -7.91 -23.07
CA LEU A 17 -42.19 -9.12 -22.63
C LEU A 17 -43.18 -10.26 -22.42
N ASN A 18 -44.31 -9.98 -21.79
CA ASN A 18 -45.38 -10.96 -21.63
C ASN A 18 -45.98 -11.39 -22.98
N ARG A 19 -46.08 -10.50 -23.97
CA ARG A 19 -46.67 -10.83 -25.28
C ARG A 19 -45.72 -11.65 -26.15
N TYR A 20 -44.42 -11.37 -26.12
CA TYR A 20 -43.43 -12.02 -26.98
C TYR A 20 -42.78 -13.25 -26.34
N PHE A 21 -42.71 -13.33 -25.01
CA PHE A 21 -42.01 -14.41 -24.30
C PHE A 21 -42.91 -15.28 -23.39
N LYS A 22 -44.20 -14.94 -23.16
CA LYS A 22 -45.14 -15.91 -22.55
C LYS A 22 -45.64 -16.89 -23.60
N GLY A 23 -44.89 -17.98 -23.73
CA GLY A 23 -45.28 -19.15 -24.51
C GLY A 23 -44.56 -20.43 -24.11
N ASP A 24 -43.40 -20.38 -23.44
CA ASP A 24 -42.54 -21.58 -23.42
C ASP A 24 -41.87 -21.98 -22.09
N HIS A 25 -42.20 -21.37 -20.95
CA HIS A 25 -41.63 -21.77 -19.64
C HIS A 25 -42.71 -22.18 -18.62
N GLY A 26 -43.54 -23.12 -19.02
CA GLY A 26 -44.46 -23.82 -18.14
C GLY A 26 -44.75 -25.22 -18.66
N VAL A 27 -44.09 -26.22 -18.06
CA VAL A 27 -44.35 -27.67 -18.16
C VAL A 27 -43.70 -28.42 -19.33
N GLY A 28 -42.45 -28.87 -19.10
CA GLY A 28 -41.93 -30.19 -19.47
C GLY A 28 -41.66 -30.52 -20.94
N ALA A 29 -40.40 -30.40 -21.38
CA ALA A 29 -39.68 -31.40 -22.20
C ALA A 29 -38.28 -30.87 -22.59
N ASN A 30 -37.32 -31.81 -22.69
CA ASN A 30 -35.89 -31.59 -22.90
C ASN A 30 -35.54 -30.87 -24.22
N GLY A 31 -34.64 -29.88 -24.14
CA GLY A 31 -33.87 -29.31 -25.26
C GLY A 31 -32.41 -29.04 -24.82
N PRO A 32 -31.41 -29.14 -25.71
CA PRO A 32 -30.03 -29.43 -25.33
C PRO A 32 -29.24 -28.18 -24.94
N LEU A 33 -29.60 -27.52 -23.84
CA LEU A 33 -28.85 -26.39 -23.28
C LEU A 33 -28.81 -26.36 -21.74
N SER A 34 -29.22 -27.44 -21.08
CA SER A 34 -29.13 -27.57 -19.62
C SER A 34 -28.40 -28.85 -19.25
N GLY A 35 -27.08 -28.75 -19.12
CA GLY A 35 -26.24 -29.93 -18.91
C GLY A 35 -24.80 -29.62 -18.54
N ALA A 36 -24.58 -28.73 -17.58
CA ALA A 36 -23.46 -28.77 -16.64
C ALA A 36 -23.48 -27.50 -15.76
N TYR A 37 -23.07 -27.65 -14.50
CA TYR A 37 -22.83 -26.58 -13.52
C TYR A 37 -24.03 -26.13 -12.67
N ALA A 38 -24.53 -27.06 -11.85
CA ALA A 38 -25.05 -26.70 -10.54
C ALA A 38 -24.12 -27.29 -9.47
N LYS A 39 -23.25 -26.47 -8.86
CA LYS A 39 -22.62 -26.77 -7.57
C LYS A 39 -23.14 -25.76 -6.54
N THR A 40 -23.94 -26.31 -5.63
CA THR A 40 -24.29 -25.88 -4.26
C THR A 40 -23.61 -24.63 -3.70
N ALA A 41 -24.43 -23.63 -3.34
CA ALA A 41 -24.17 -22.75 -2.21
C ALA A 41 -25.49 -22.45 -1.47
N GLN A 42 -25.47 -22.72 -0.18
CA GLN A 42 -26.56 -22.68 0.79
C GLN A 42 -26.81 -21.23 1.23
N VAL A 43 -28.09 -20.83 1.33
CA VAL A 43 -28.54 -19.50 1.76
C VAL A 43 -28.87 -19.50 3.25
N GLY A 44 -28.51 -18.39 3.92
CA GLY A 44 -29.17 -17.81 5.09
C GLY A 44 -28.54 -16.43 5.34
N GLY A 45 -29.24 -15.30 5.54
CA GLY A 45 -30.66 -14.96 5.56
C GLY A 45 -30.79 -13.46 5.21
N GLY A 46 -32.02 -13.00 4.97
CA GLY A 46 -32.30 -11.73 4.28
C GLY A 46 -32.26 -10.46 5.12
N PHE A 47 -32.21 -9.33 4.39
CA PHE A 47 -32.92 -8.10 4.74
C PHE A 47 -33.25 -7.29 3.47
N SER A 48 -34.27 -6.47 3.59
CA SER A 48 -35.26 -6.01 2.60
C SER A 48 -34.86 -4.84 1.69
N GLY A 49 -35.36 -4.90 0.45
CA GLY A 49 -36.02 -3.76 -0.21
C GLY A 49 -35.27 -3.02 -1.31
N GLN A 50 -35.27 -3.56 -2.53
CA GLN A 50 -35.68 -2.88 -3.78
C GLN A 50 -35.50 -3.85 -4.96
N ASP A 51 -36.58 -4.08 -5.70
CA ASP A 51 -36.66 -4.99 -6.84
C ASP A 51 -35.88 -4.45 -8.04
N ALA A 52 -34.71 -5.03 -8.32
CA ALA A 52 -34.07 -4.99 -9.63
C ALA A 52 -33.29 -6.30 -9.88
N ASP A 53 -33.74 -7.03 -10.92
CA ASP A 53 -32.96 -7.95 -11.76
C ASP A 53 -31.98 -8.92 -11.07
N LYS A 54 -32.52 -9.92 -10.35
CA LYS A 54 -31.83 -11.20 -10.10
C LYS A 54 -32.24 -12.25 -11.13
N MET A 55 -31.90 -12.05 -12.40
CA MET A 55 -31.47 -13.18 -13.24
C MET A 55 -29.97 -13.32 -13.02
N GLY A 56 -29.49 -14.47 -12.59
CA GLY A 56 -28.09 -14.72 -12.21
C GLY A 56 -27.09 -14.72 -13.36
N ILE A 57 -27.21 -13.77 -14.30
CA ILE A 57 -26.28 -13.55 -15.40
C ILE A 57 -25.61 -12.20 -15.11
N SER A 58 -24.33 -12.24 -14.77
CA SER A 58 -23.53 -11.03 -14.54
C SER A 58 -23.28 -10.30 -15.87
N MET A 59 -22.97 -9.00 -15.82
CA MET A 59 -22.61 -8.23 -17.03
C MET A 59 -21.40 -8.87 -17.76
N SER A 60 -20.43 -9.41 -17.01
CA SER A 60 -19.32 -10.19 -17.57
C SER A 60 -19.78 -11.45 -18.31
N ASP A 61 -20.83 -12.15 -17.84
CA ASP A 61 -21.33 -13.34 -18.53
C ASP A 61 -21.95 -12.99 -19.90
N ILE A 62 -22.65 -11.86 -19.99
CA ILE A 62 -23.22 -11.35 -21.25
C ILE A 62 -22.11 -10.98 -22.23
N GLN A 63 -21.09 -10.25 -21.74
CA GLN A 63 -19.92 -9.87 -22.52
C GLN A 63 -19.17 -11.09 -23.08
N CYS A 64 -18.97 -12.13 -22.26
CA CYS A 64 -18.32 -13.37 -22.67
C CYS A 64 -19.18 -14.18 -23.67
N LEU A 65 -20.51 -14.11 -23.57
CA LEU A 65 -21.41 -14.74 -24.54
C LEU A 65 -21.28 -14.07 -25.91
N LEU A 66 -21.29 -12.74 -25.96
CA LEU A 66 -21.12 -11.98 -27.19
C LEU A 66 -19.76 -12.23 -27.84
N ASP A 67 -18.70 -12.33 -27.03
CA ASP A 67 -17.36 -12.66 -27.54
C ASP A 67 -17.29 -14.08 -28.13
N LYS A 68 -17.97 -15.07 -27.52
CA LYS A 68 -18.08 -16.43 -28.09
C LYS A 68 -18.77 -16.45 -29.45
N GLU A 69 -19.73 -15.55 -29.68
CA GLU A 69 -20.40 -15.37 -30.98
C GLU A 69 -19.59 -14.52 -31.98
N GLY A 70 -18.37 -14.08 -31.62
CA GLY A 70 -17.46 -13.36 -32.50
C GLY A 70 -17.60 -11.83 -32.49
N ALA A 71 -18.18 -11.23 -31.44
CA ALA A 71 -18.35 -9.78 -31.36
C ALA A 71 -17.02 -9.00 -31.39
N SER A 72 -15.95 -9.53 -30.80
CA SER A 72 -14.60 -8.95 -30.85
C SER A 72 -14.04 -8.89 -32.28
N GLU A 73 -14.25 -9.94 -33.07
CA GLU A 73 -13.80 -10.00 -34.47
C GLU A 73 -14.54 -8.98 -35.33
N LEU A 74 -15.86 -8.88 -35.11
CA LEU A 74 -16.70 -7.89 -35.78
C LEU A 74 -16.21 -6.46 -35.50
N VAL A 75 -15.88 -6.12 -34.25
CA VAL A 75 -15.39 -4.78 -33.89
C VAL A 75 -14.09 -4.45 -34.63
N ILE A 76 -13.12 -5.38 -34.66
CA ILE A 76 -11.86 -5.19 -35.39
C ILE A 76 -12.12 -4.99 -36.89
N ASP A 77 -12.97 -5.82 -37.49
CA ASP A 77 -13.26 -5.75 -38.91
C ASP A 77 -14.02 -4.49 -39.32
N VAL A 78 -14.92 -4.01 -38.47
CA VAL A 78 -15.61 -2.73 -38.66
C VAL A 78 -14.59 -1.59 -38.64
N ILE A 79 -13.69 -1.56 -37.65
CA ILE A 79 -12.67 -0.51 -37.51
C ILE A 79 -11.71 -0.48 -38.72
N VAL A 80 -11.32 -1.65 -39.23
CA VAL A 80 -10.35 -1.76 -40.34
C VAL A 80 -10.97 -1.41 -41.69
N ASN A 81 -12.22 -1.79 -41.94
CA ASN A 81 -12.81 -1.73 -43.28
C ASN A 81 -13.79 -0.57 -43.50
N THR A 82 -14.34 0.02 -42.42
CA THR A 82 -15.33 1.08 -42.58
C THR A 82 -14.69 2.42 -42.97
N LYS A 83 -15.38 3.14 -43.86
CA LYS A 83 -15.07 4.55 -44.19
C LYS A 83 -16.11 5.52 -43.62
N ASN A 84 -17.19 5.02 -43.05
CA ASN A 84 -18.28 5.83 -42.53
C ASN A 84 -18.03 6.15 -41.06
N ASP A 85 -17.95 7.45 -40.73
CA ASP A 85 -17.63 7.94 -39.39
C ASP A 85 -18.67 7.51 -38.33
N ARG A 86 -19.95 7.37 -38.70
CA ARG A 86 -20.99 6.90 -37.77
C ARG A 86 -20.82 5.44 -37.42
N ILE A 87 -20.59 4.59 -38.43
CA ILE A 87 -20.36 3.15 -38.23
C ILE A 87 -19.08 2.92 -37.43
N PHE A 88 -18.04 3.71 -37.69
CA PHE A 88 -16.82 3.69 -36.89
C PHE A 88 -17.09 4.05 -35.43
N SER A 89 -17.83 5.13 -35.17
CA SER A 89 -18.16 5.57 -33.81
C SER A 89 -18.94 4.50 -33.03
N GLU A 90 -19.99 3.92 -33.64
CA GLU A 90 -20.78 2.84 -33.02
C GLU A 90 -19.95 1.56 -32.83
N GLY A 91 -19.04 1.25 -33.76
CA GLY A 91 -18.11 0.13 -33.62
C GLY A 91 -17.17 0.28 -32.42
N ILE A 92 -16.65 1.50 -32.18
CA ILE A 92 -15.84 1.80 -31.00
C ILE A 92 -16.67 1.74 -29.72
N LEU A 93 -17.90 2.26 -29.71
CA LEU A 93 -18.80 2.20 -28.55
C LEU A 93 -19.17 0.74 -28.19
N LEU A 94 -19.39 -0.11 -29.19
CA LEU A 94 -19.58 -1.55 -28.97
C LEU A 94 -18.32 -2.18 -28.36
N GLY A 95 -17.13 -1.81 -28.84
CA GLY A 95 -15.86 -2.24 -28.26
C GLY A 95 -15.70 -1.83 -26.79
N ILE A 96 -16.09 -0.60 -26.44
CA ILE A 96 -16.10 -0.09 -25.06
C ILE A 96 -17.05 -0.94 -24.20
N ALA A 97 -18.28 -1.18 -24.66
CA ALA A 97 -19.28 -1.97 -23.92
C ALA A 97 -18.84 -3.43 -23.69
N LEU A 98 -18.10 -4.02 -24.64
CA LEU A 98 -17.52 -5.36 -24.50
C LEU A 98 -16.38 -5.43 -23.48
N LEU A 99 -15.68 -4.31 -23.25
CA LEU A 99 -14.50 -4.23 -22.37
C LEU A 99 -14.80 -3.53 -21.05
N GLU A 100 -16.01 -3.00 -20.86
CA GLU A 100 -16.42 -2.29 -19.66
C GLU A 100 -16.26 -3.20 -18.42
N GLY A 101 -15.64 -2.66 -17.36
CA GLY A 101 -15.28 -3.42 -16.15
C GLY A 101 -14.02 -4.27 -16.29
N GLY A 102 -13.27 -4.13 -17.39
CA GLY A 102 -11.99 -4.80 -17.63
C GLY A 102 -12.10 -6.33 -17.69
N ASN A 103 -13.01 -6.83 -18.55
CA ASN A 103 -13.20 -8.26 -18.75
C ASN A 103 -11.99 -8.92 -19.43
N THR A 104 -11.23 -9.68 -18.63
CA THR A 104 -9.98 -10.34 -19.06
C THR A 104 -10.16 -11.36 -20.17
N GLN A 105 -11.34 -11.99 -20.31
CA GLN A 105 -11.58 -12.94 -21.41
C GLN A 105 -11.71 -12.21 -22.75
N ASN A 106 -12.46 -11.11 -22.77
CA ASN A 106 -12.65 -10.31 -23.97
C ASN A 106 -11.34 -9.62 -24.39
N GLN A 107 -10.58 -9.07 -23.43
CA GLN A 107 -9.24 -8.52 -23.70
C GLN A 107 -8.32 -9.57 -24.35
N ASN A 108 -8.36 -10.82 -23.87
CA ASN A 108 -7.61 -11.94 -24.46
C ASN A 108 -8.06 -12.27 -25.90
N SER A 109 -9.35 -12.15 -26.18
CA SER A 109 -9.91 -12.38 -27.51
C SER A 109 -9.43 -11.32 -28.51
N PHE A 110 -9.54 -10.04 -28.14
CA PHE A 110 -8.97 -8.92 -28.92
C PHE A 110 -7.47 -9.11 -29.16
N TYR A 111 -6.70 -9.52 -28.14
CA TYR A 111 -5.28 -9.80 -28.27
C TYR A 111 -4.98 -10.89 -29.31
N LYS A 112 -5.65 -12.05 -29.20
CA LYS A 112 -5.43 -13.18 -30.11
C LYS A 112 -5.76 -12.79 -31.55
N GLN A 113 -6.88 -12.13 -31.78
CA GLN A 113 -7.29 -11.71 -33.13
C GLN A 113 -6.30 -10.70 -33.73
N LEU A 114 -5.82 -9.73 -32.94
CA LEU A 114 -4.83 -8.76 -33.40
C LEU A 114 -3.45 -9.39 -33.64
N HIS A 115 -3.07 -10.43 -32.90
CA HIS A 115 -1.78 -11.12 -33.07
C HIS A 115 -1.79 -12.14 -34.23
N GLU A 116 -2.89 -12.87 -34.39
CA GLU A 116 -3.01 -13.96 -35.38
C GLU A 116 -3.39 -13.46 -36.78
N GLN A 117 -4.06 -12.31 -36.91
CA GLN A 117 -4.50 -11.77 -38.20
C GLN A 117 -3.50 -10.75 -38.80
N LYS A 118 -3.27 -10.83 -40.12
CA LYS A 118 -2.52 -9.82 -40.91
C LYS A 118 -3.19 -8.42 -40.96
N LYS A 119 -4.34 -8.24 -40.31
CA LYS A 119 -5.13 -7.00 -40.31
C LYS A 119 -4.66 -5.99 -39.26
N SER A 120 -3.81 -6.39 -38.32
CA SER A 120 -3.32 -5.53 -37.23
C SER A 120 -2.63 -4.24 -37.69
N GLU A 121 -1.81 -4.30 -38.74
CA GLU A 121 -1.18 -3.10 -39.30
C GLU A 121 -2.21 -2.04 -39.71
N LYS A 122 -3.26 -2.47 -40.41
CA LYS A 122 -4.33 -1.58 -40.87
C LYS A 122 -5.12 -1.04 -39.70
N PHE A 123 -5.37 -1.86 -38.68
CA PHE A 123 -6.07 -1.46 -37.47
C PHE A 123 -5.36 -0.29 -36.77
N PHE A 124 -4.07 -0.43 -36.44
CA PHE A 124 -3.33 0.65 -35.79
C PHE A 124 -3.13 1.86 -36.70
N LYS A 125 -2.96 1.64 -38.00
CA LYS A 125 -2.86 2.74 -38.96
C LYS A 125 -4.12 3.60 -38.98
N VAL A 126 -5.32 3.01 -38.97
CA VAL A 126 -6.59 3.75 -38.94
C VAL A 126 -6.68 4.61 -37.68
N LEU A 127 -6.33 4.06 -36.51
CA LEU A 127 -6.32 4.81 -35.25
C LEU A 127 -5.28 5.93 -35.28
N TYR A 128 -4.07 5.65 -35.76
CA TYR A 128 -2.99 6.62 -35.93
C TYR A 128 -3.39 7.80 -36.83
N ASP A 129 -3.96 7.51 -38.00
CA ASP A 129 -4.38 8.52 -38.97
C ASP A 129 -5.51 9.41 -38.40
N ARG A 130 -6.44 8.84 -37.63
CA ARG A 130 -7.51 9.58 -36.93
C ARG A 130 -6.94 10.49 -35.83
N MET A 131 -5.98 10.01 -35.04
CA MET A 131 -5.29 10.82 -34.03
C MET A 131 -4.55 11.99 -34.67
N LYS A 132 -3.80 11.75 -35.75
CA LYS A 132 -3.10 12.81 -36.51
C LYS A 132 -4.07 13.84 -37.10
N ALA A 133 -5.21 13.39 -37.62
CA ALA A 133 -6.25 14.30 -38.14
C ALA A 133 -6.79 15.22 -37.03
N ALA A 134 -7.12 14.66 -35.85
CA ALA A 134 -7.57 15.43 -34.71
C ALA A 134 -6.50 16.42 -34.21
N GLN A 135 -5.24 15.99 -34.10
CA GLN A 135 -4.11 16.88 -33.74
C GLN A 135 -3.97 18.06 -34.72
N LYS A 136 -4.05 17.78 -36.04
CA LYS A 136 -3.95 18.80 -37.08
C LYS A 136 -5.10 19.81 -37.00
N GLU A 137 -6.31 19.33 -36.73
CA GLU A 137 -7.49 20.17 -36.60
C GLU A 137 -7.42 21.08 -35.36
N ILE A 138 -6.99 20.52 -34.21
CA ILE A 138 -6.75 21.31 -32.99
C ILE A 138 -5.74 22.42 -33.27
N ARG A 139 -4.59 22.09 -33.87
CA ARG A 139 -3.56 23.09 -34.22
C ARG A 139 -4.12 24.18 -35.13
N SER A 140 -4.95 23.83 -36.10
CA SER A 140 -5.56 24.81 -37.02
C SER A 140 -6.61 25.72 -36.36
N THR A 141 -7.32 25.22 -35.35
CA THR A 141 -8.39 25.96 -34.65
C THR A 141 -7.80 26.85 -33.55
N VAL A 142 -6.79 26.36 -32.83
CA VAL A 142 -6.16 27.04 -31.69
C VAL A 142 -5.37 28.28 -32.12
N THR A 143 -4.71 28.25 -33.28
CA THR A 143 -3.98 29.42 -33.81
C THR A 143 -4.88 30.60 -34.18
N VAL A 144 -6.17 30.36 -34.43
CA VAL A 144 -7.13 31.41 -34.82
C VAL A 144 -7.64 32.17 -33.58
N ASN A 145 -7.85 31.47 -32.45
CA ASN A 145 -8.35 32.09 -31.22
C ASN A 145 -7.31 32.94 -30.47
N THR A 146 -6.00 32.67 -30.65
CA THR A 146 -4.94 33.42 -29.97
C THR A 146 -4.75 34.86 -30.44
N ILE A 147 -5.17 35.18 -31.67
CA ILE A 147 -4.99 36.51 -32.28
C ILE A 147 -6.01 37.51 -31.70
N ASP A 148 -7.23 37.04 -31.39
CA ASP A 148 -8.31 37.89 -30.84
C ASP A 148 -8.19 38.17 -29.33
N LEU A 149 -7.43 37.35 -28.59
CA LEU A 149 -7.20 37.54 -27.15
C LEU A 149 -6.02 38.48 -26.85
N GLY A 150 -5.04 38.59 -27.75
CA GLY A 150 -3.86 39.42 -27.57
C GLY A 150 -4.11 40.94 -27.65
N SER A 151 -5.26 41.35 -28.21
CA SER A 151 -5.62 42.76 -28.40
C SER A 151 -6.26 43.41 -27.15
N LYS A 152 -6.66 42.62 -26.14
CA LYS A 152 -7.32 43.12 -24.93
C LYS A 152 -6.38 43.54 -23.78
N LYS A 153 -5.09 43.19 -23.85
CA LYS A 153 -4.15 43.34 -22.71
C LYS A 153 -3.28 44.61 -22.77
N ARG A 154 -3.59 45.57 -23.66
CA ARG A 154 -2.76 46.78 -23.85
C ARG A 154 -3.29 48.06 -23.21
N ASP A 155 -4.48 48.06 -22.61
CA ASP A 155 -5.12 49.31 -22.13
C ASP A 155 -5.16 49.49 -20.61
N ASP A 156 -4.67 48.55 -19.79
CA ASP A 156 -4.72 48.65 -18.31
C ASP A 156 -3.30 48.70 -17.70
N ASP A 157 -2.55 49.78 -17.92
CA ASP A 157 -1.39 50.13 -17.10
C ASP A 157 -1.05 51.63 -17.23
N ASN A 158 -1.90 52.48 -16.64
CA ASN A 158 -1.51 53.83 -16.20
C ASN A 158 -2.54 54.36 -15.19
N ASP A 159 -2.22 54.27 -13.90
CA ASP A 159 -2.50 55.28 -12.86
C ASP A 159 -2.40 54.66 -11.45
N LEU A 160 -1.37 55.05 -10.70
CA LEU A 160 -1.13 54.61 -9.32
C LEU A 160 -0.57 55.79 -8.50
N ILE A 161 -1.43 56.60 -7.87
CA ILE A 161 -1.09 57.44 -6.70
C ILE A 161 -2.26 57.53 -5.68
N ALA A 162 -1.99 57.00 -4.47
CA ALA A 162 -2.40 57.43 -3.12
C ALA A 162 -3.83 57.20 -2.52
N SER A 163 -3.85 56.28 -1.52
CA SER A 163 -4.40 56.34 -0.12
C SER A 163 -5.89 56.62 0.22
N GLY A 164 -6.48 55.74 1.08
CA GLY A 164 -7.91 55.65 1.50
C GLY A 164 -8.36 56.50 2.72
N PRO A 165 -9.26 56.07 3.67
CA PRO A 165 -10.11 54.87 3.79
C PRO A 165 -11.64 55.09 4.13
N ARG A 166 -12.46 54.04 3.91
CA ARG A 166 -13.77 53.60 4.52
C ARG A 166 -14.78 54.62 5.14
N MET A 167 -16.02 54.65 4.62
CA MET A 167 -17.26 54.24 5.36
C MET A 167 -18.48 54.01 4.45
N ARG A 168 -19.50 53.34 4.99
CA ARG A 168 -20.54 52.49 4.38
C ARG A 168 -21.86 53.20 3.98
N VAL A 169 -22.45 52.68 2.89
CA VAL A 169 -23.90 52.46 2.58
C VAL A 169 -24.74 53.63 2.02
N ARG A 170 -25.11 53.55 0.72
CA ARG A 170 -26.48 53.31 0.15
C ARG A 170 -26.57 53.80 -1.32
N ASP A 171 -26.91 52.88 -2.25
CA ASP A 171 -27.23 53.07 -3.69
C ASP A 171 -28.45 54.00 -3.96
N PRO A 172 -28.80 54.42 -5.22
CA PRO A 172 -28.19 54.16 -6.55
C PRO A 172 -28.10 55.37 -7.52
N SER A 173 -27.55 55.10 -8.72
CA SER A 173 -27.88 55.67 -10.05
C SER A 173 -26.99 56.77 -10.67
N LEU A 174 -26.29 56.41 -11.77
CA LEU A 174 -26.28 57.19 -13.02
C LEU A 174 -25.82 56.31 -14.20
N HIS A 175 -26.77 56.10 -15.12
CA HIS A 175 -26.65 55.41 -16.41
C HIS A 175 -25.67 56.11 -17.36
N LEU A 176 -24.78 55.35 -18.00
CA LEU A 176 -24.25 55.68 -19.33
C LEU A 176 -24.83 54.66 -20.34
N LYS A 177 -25.55 55.17 -21.34
CA LYS A 177 -26.46 54.43 -22.24
C LYS A 177 -25.79 53.32 -23.07
N GLU A 178 -26.34 52.12 -22.95
CA GLU A 178 -26.13 50.91 -23.78
C GLU A 178 -26.45 51.05 -25.28
N GLY A 179 -27.05 52.15 -25.73
CA GLY A 179 -27.55 52.31 -27.11
C GLY A 179 -26.47 52.42 -28.19
N MET A 180 -25.26 52.89 -27.88
CA MET A 180 -24.22 53.14 -28.90
C MET A 180 -23.41 51.88 -29.26
N LYS A 181 -23.35 50.90 -28.35
CA LYS A 181 -22.61 49.64 -28.53
C LYS A 181 -23.38 48.64 -29.43
N GLY A 182 -24.71 48.71 -29.40
CA GLY A 182 -25.60 47.97 -30.30
C GLY A 182 -25.47 48.41 -31.76
N GLN A 183 -25.34 49.72 -32.01
CA GLN A 183 -25.24 50.25 -33.38
C GLN A 183 -23.88 49.93 -34.04
N LEU A 184 -22.78 49.90 -33.29
CA LEU A 184 -21.47 49.47 -33.82
C LEU A 184 -21.41 47.97 -34.11
N THR A 185 -22.07 47.15 -33.30
CA THR A 185 -22.12 45.70 -33.49
C THR A 185 -23.05 45.31 -34.65
N GLU A 186 -24.13 46.05 -34.86
CA GLU A 186 -25.02 45.90 -36.00
C GLU A 186 -24.32 46.27 -37.32
N ALA A 187 -23.59 47.39 -37.34
CA ALA A 187 -22.78 47.83 -38.49
C ALA A 187 -21.64 46.84 -38.84
N SER A 188 -20.99 46.26 -37.82
CA SER A 188 -19.98 45.20 -38.00
C SER A 188 -20.61 43.91 -38.57
N SER A 189 -21.79 43.52 -38.08
CA SER A 189 -22.51 42.33 -38.59
C SER A 189 -23.01 42.51 -40.03
N ALA A 190 -23.45 43.72 -40.40
CA ALA A 190 -23.87 44.06 -41.74
C ALA A 190 -22.69 44.01 -42.74
N THR A 191 -21.53 44.47 -42.31
CA THR A 191 -20.28 44.43 -43.10
C THR A 191 -19.80 42.98 -43.28
N SER A 192 -19.88 42.14 -42.24
CA SER A 192 -19.54 40.71 -42.30
C SER A 192 -20.49 39.91 -43.20
N LYS A 193 -21.80 40.23 -43.16
CA LYS A 193 -22.80 39.65 -44.08
C LYS A 193 -22.58 40.07 -45.54
N ALA A 194 -22.26 41.34 -45.79
CA ALA A 194 -21.93 41.81 -47.13
C ALA A 194 -20.67 41.13 -47.70
N TYR A 195 -19.66 40.89 -46.84
CA TYR A 195 -18.45 40.16 -47.21
C TYR A 195 -18.70 38.67 -47.51
N CYS A 196 -19.59 38.02 -46.74
CA CYS A 196 -19.99 36.63 -47.00
C CYS A 196 -20.84 36.48 -48.26
N VAL A 197 -21.72 37.44 -48.57
CA VAL A 197 -22.51 37.45 -49.81
C VAL A 197 -21.60 37.64 -51.02
N TYR A 198 -20.63 38.58 -50.94
CA TYR A 198 -19.64 38.79 -52.00
C TYR A 198 -18.74 37.56 -52.26
N ARG A 199 -18.41 36.79 -51.21
CA ARG A 199 -17.66 35.53 -51.33
C ARG A 199 -18.50 34.41 -51.94
N ARG A 200 -19.83 34.44 -51.75
CA ARG A 200 -20.78 33.46 -52.26
C ARG A 200 -21.13 33.67 -53.74
N GLU A 201 -20.84 34.85 -54.29
CA GLU A 201 -20.99 35.17 -55.72
C GLU A 201 -19.81 34.71 -56.61
N MET A 202 -18.72 34.19 -56.02
CA MET A 202 -17.48 33.85 -56.74
C MET A 202 -17.30 32.36 -57.11
N ASP A 203 -18.21 31.46 -56.73
CA ASP A 203 -18.11 30.04 -57.12
C ASP A 203 -19.49 29.34 -57.20
N PRO A 204 -20.10 29.22 -58.39
CA PRO A 204 -21.42 28.63 -58.55
C PRO A 204 -21.30 27.19 -59.09
N GLU A 205 -20.93 26.22 -58.27
CA GLU A 205 -21.19 24.82 -58.60
C GLU A 205 -21.33 23.95 -57.33
N ILE A 206 -22.40 23.15 -57.32
CA ILE A 206 -22.83 22.18 -56.30
C ILE A 206 -23.79 22.76 -55.23
N ASP A 207 -25.07 22.88 -55.58
CA ASP A 207 -26.12 22.11 -54.91
C ASP A 207 -27.49 22.32 -55.59
N MET A 208 -28.03 21.22 -56.14
CA MET A 208 -29.41 21.16 -56.63
C MET A 208 -30.00 19.82 -56.22
N VAL A 209 -30.78 19.79 -55.13
CA VAL A 209 -32.15 19.21 -55.05
C VAL A 209 -32.84 19.79 -53.80
N CYS A 210 -33.84 20.66 -54.04
CA CYS A 210 -35.02 20.84 -53.19
C CYS A 210 -36.22 20.26 -53.97
N PRO A 211 -37.28 19.78 -53.30
CA PRO A 211 -38.47 20.62 -53.09
C PRO A 211 -39.12 20.35 -51.70
N GLY A 212 -39.95 21.17 -51.07
CA GLY A 212 -40.70 22.39 -51.38
C GLY A 212 -41.50 22.77 -50.09
N PRO A 213 -42.26 23.88 -50.09
CA PRO A 213 -42.47 24.70 -48.89
C PRO A 213 -43.88 24.56 -48.27
N GLU A 214 -43.97 24.50 -46.95
CA GLU A 214 -45.15 25.00 -46.20
C GLU A 214 -44.73 25.62 -44.86
N ALA A 215 -45.50 26.62 -44.46
CA ALA A 215 -45.11 27.73 -43.60
C ALA A 215 -45.35 27.47 -42.10
N GLY A 216 -44.55 28.18 -41.28
CA GLY A 216 -45.03 28.74 -40.02
C GLY A 216 -44.54 28.10 -38.72
N SER A 217 -43.39 28.54 -38.23
CA SER A 217 -43.21 28.96 -36.83
C SER A 217 -41.82 29.55 -36.65
N ALA A 218 -41.80 30.86 -36.39
CA ALA A 218 -40.62 31.58 -35.90
C ALA A 218 -40.31 31.17 -34.46
N GLU A 219 -39.07 31.43 -34.05
CA GLU A 219 -38.45 31.18 -32.73
C GLU A 219 -37.78 29.81 -32.54
N GLU A 220 -36.59 29.67 -33.14
CA GLU A 220 -35.43 29.09 -32.46
C GLU A 220 -34.16 29.44 -33.28
N LYS A 221 -33.52 30.55 -32.94
CA LYS A 221 -32.10 30.77 -33.24
C LYS A 221 -31.39 30.94 -31.92
N SER A 222 -31.24 29.83 -31.21
CA SER A 222 -30.19 29.70 -30.21
C SER A 222 -28.87 30.11 -30.85
N ALA A 223 -28.06 30.87 -30.12
CA ALA A 223 -26.67 31.13 -30.47
C ALA A 223 -26.04 29.86 -31.05
N GLU A 224 -25.43 29.94 -32.23
CA GLU A 224 -24.60 28.84 -32.75
C GLU A 224 -23.52 28.57 -31.71
N GLU A 225 -23.75 27.58 -30.86
CA GLU A 225 -22.78 27.04 -29.96
C GLU A 225 -21.61 26.58 -30.82
N VAL A 226 -20.42 27.13 -30.58
CA VAL A 226 -19.18 26.55 -31.08
C VAL A 226 -19.05 25.18 -30.41
N THR A 227 -19.58 24.15 -31.07
CA THR A 227 -19.42 22.73 -30.76
C THR A 227 -18.06 22.29 -31.29
N MET A 228 -17.29 21.57 -30.47
CA MET A 228 -16.01 20.99 -30.88
C MET A 228 -16.19 20.16 -32.15
N SER A 229 -15.19 20.16 -33.03
CA SER A 229 -15.31 19.45 -34.30
C SER A 229 -15.63 17.95 -34.09
N PRO A 230 -16.29 17.30 -35.07
CA PRO A 230 -16.53 15.86 -35.02
C PRO A 230 -15.24 15.04 -34.89
N ALA A 231 -14.13 15.49 -35.49
CA ALA A 231 -12.84 14.81 -35.42
C ALA A 231 -12.14 14.94 -34.05
N ILE A 232 -12.46 15.97 -33.26
CA ILE A 232 -12.00 16.06 -31.86
C ILE A 232 -12.92 15.25 -30.93
N THR A 233 -14.23 15.24 -31.20
CA THR A 233 -15.21 14.54 -30.36
C THR A 233 -15.03 13.03 -30.40
N ILE A 234 -14.68 12.46 -31.55
CA ILE A 234 -14.44 11.02 -31.72
C ILE A 234 -13.19 10.52 -30.98
N MET A 235 -12.28 11.40 -30.58
CA MET A 235 -11.08 11.02 -29.84
C MET A 235 -11.39 10.52 -28.43
N ARG A 236 -12.44 11.04 -27.77
CA ARG A 236 -12.82 10.59 -26.43
C ARG A 236 -13.13 9.08 -26.37
N PRO A 237 -14.04 8.53 -27.20
CA PRO A 237 -14.29 7.09 -27.21
C PRO A 237 -13.10 6.27 -27.71
N ILE A 238 -12.29 6.77 -28.65
CA ILE A 238 -11.06 6.07 -29.08
C ILE A 238 -10.10 5.89 -27.89
N LEU A 239 -9.85 6.95 -27.13
CA LEU A 239 -8.97 6.90 -25.95
C LEU A 239 -9.57 6.01 -24.86
N ARG A 240 -10.88 6.07 -24.62
CA ARG A 240 -11.55 5.18 -23.66
C ARG A 240 -11.44 3.71 -24.06
N PHE A 241 -11.61 3.40 -25.35
CA PHE A 241 -11.43 2.04 -25.86
C PHE A 241 -9.99 1.54 -25.66
N LEU A 242 -8.99 2.38 -25.95
CA LEU A 242 -7.59 2.05 -25.71
C LEU A 242 -7.27 1.90 -24.21
N GLN A 243 -7.89 2.70 -23.34
CA GLN A 243 -7.78 2.56 -21.88
C GLN A 243 -8.33 1.21 -21.41
N LEU A 244 -9.54 0.83 -21.82
CA LEU A 244 -10.21 -0.41 -21.37
C LEU A 244 -9.52 -1.69 -21.88
N LEU A 245 -8.86 -1.63 -23.05
CA LEU A 245 -8.00 -2.72 -23.53
C LEU A 245 -6.83 -3.01 -22.59
N CYS A 246 -6.48 -2.02 -21.76
CA CYS A 246 -5.28 -1.99 -20.94
C CYS A 246 -5.57 -2.14 -19.43
N GLU A 247 -6.84 -2.08 -19.04
CA GLU A 247 -7.32 -2.10 -17.65
C GLU A 247 -7.09 -3.48 -16.98
N ASN A 248 -7.04 -3.50 -15.64
CA ASN A 248 -6.95 -4.69 -14.76
C ASN A 248 -5.65 -5.49 -14.74
N HIS A 249 -4.54 -5.01 -15.33
CA HIS A 249 -3.17 -5.50 -15.03
C HIS A 249 -2.99 -7.03 -14.99
N ASN A 250 -3.73 -7.78 -15.81
CA ASN A 250 -3.77 -9.24 -15.72
C ASN A 250 -2.39 -9.83 -16.04
N ARG A 251 -1.80 -10.65 -15.17
CA ARG A 251 -0.46 -11.27 -15.31
C ARG A 251 -0.25 -12.14 -16.56
N GLU A 252 -1.25 -12.95 -16.91
CA GLU A 252 -1.20 -13.88 -18.05
C GLU A 252 -1.30 -13.11 -19.37
N LEU A 253 -2.06 -12.00 -19.32
CA LEU A 253 -2.00 -10.95 -20.29
C LEU A 253 -0.70 -10.15 -20.15
N GLN A 254 -0.13 -9.72 -19.01
CA GLN A 254 1.06 -8.85 -18.86
C GLN A 254 2.33 -9.39 -19.51
N VAL A 255 2.55 -10.70 -19.55
CA VAL A 255 3.64 -11.30 -20.34
C VAL A 255 3.35 -11.20 -21.85
N ARG A 256 2.08 -11.28 -22.27
CA ARG A 256 1.59 -11.09 -23.66
C ARG A 256 1.23 -9.66 -24.03
N LEU A 257 0.96 -8.80 -23.08
CA LEU A 257 0.68 -7.37 -23.11
C LEU A 257 2.05 -6.71 -23.13
N ARG A 258 3.11 -7.23 -22.50
CA ARG A 258 4.46 -6.86 -22.94
C ARG A 258 4.67 -7.11 -24.43
N SER A 259 3.94 -8.05 -25.06
CA SER A 259 3.83 -8.19 -26.51
C SER A 259 2.74 -7.32 -27.18
N LEU A 260 1.56 -7.02 -26.62
CA LEU A 260 0.51 -6.12 -27.19
C LEU A 260 0.78 -4.61 -26.94
N TRP A 261 1.60 -4.29 -25.96
CA TRP A 261 2.03 -2.97 -25.55
C TRP A 261 3.34 -2.62 -26.21
N ASN A 262 4.27 -3.60 -26.30
CA ASN A 262 5.21 -3.54 -27.41
C ASN A 262 4.43 -3.48 -28.72
N PHE A 263 3.31 -4.16 -28.93
CA PHE A 263 2.55 -4.01 -30.17
C PHE A 263 1.98 -2.60 -30.37
N LEU A 264 1.47 -1.90 -29.36
CA LEU A 264 1.04 -0.49 -29.47
C LEU A 264 2.21 0.47 -29.77
N ARG A 265 3.45 0.10 -29.42
CA ARG A 265 4.67 0.89 -29.62
C ARG A 265 5.49 0.47 -30.85
N ASN A 266 5.51 -0.83 -31.13
CA ASN A 266 6.36 -1.63 -32.01
C ASN A 266 5.62 -2.94 -32.39
N GLN A 267 4.83 -2.86 -33.44
CA GLN A 267 3.97 -3.93 -33.96
C GLN A 267 4.74 -5.14 -34.52
N ASN A 268 6.09 -5.15 -34.48
CA ASN A 268 6.97 -6.14 -35.13
C ASN A 268 6.61 -6.38 -36.61
N ASN A 269 6.09 -5.34 -37.26
CA ASN A 269 5.66 -5.38 -38.66
C ASN A 269 6.50 -4.39 -39.48
N LYS A 270 6.32 -4.31 -40.81
CA LYS A 270 7.16 -3.44 -41.67
C LYS A 270 7.14 -1.95 -41.27
N THR A 271 6.05 -1.48 -40.68
CA THR A 271 5.91 -0.12 -40.15
C THR A 271 5.36 -0.16 -38.73
N ASN A 272 5.97 0.61 -37.83
CA ASN A 272 5.54 0.72 -36.44
C ASN A 272 4.80 2.05 -36.21
N HIS A 273 3.63 1.99 -35.58
CA HIS A 273 2.80 3.13 -35.23
C HIS A 273 2.77 3.27 -33.71
N ASN A 274 3.55 4.20 -33.15
CA ASN A 274 3.63 4.38 -31.70
C ASN A 274 2.46 5.24 -31.18
N LEU A 275 1.35 4.59 -30.79
CA LEU A 275 0.16 5.28 -30.31
C LEU A 275 0.36 5.97 -28.95
N VAL A 276 1.32 5.52 -28.14
CA VAL A 276 1.65 6.14 -26.84
C VAL A 276 2.22 7.55 -27.06
N CYS A 277 3.21 7.68 -27.94
CA CYS A 277 3.78 8.99 -28.32
C CYS A 277 2.74 9.89 -28.98
N GLU A 278 1.86 9.35 -29.82
CA GLU A 278 0.80 10.15 -30.45
C GLU A 278 -0.26 10.63 -29.44
N THR A 279 -0.56 9.84 -28.40
CA THR A 279 -1.43 10.26 -27.29
C THR A 279 -0.78 11.40 -26.51
N LEU A 280 0.53 11.33 -26.26
CA LEU A 280 1.28 12.40 -25.60
C LEU A 280 1.35 13.68 -26.45
N GLN A 281 1.59 13.54 -27.76
CA GLN A 281 1.55 14.66 -28.71
C GLN A 281 0.14 15.26 -28.82
N PHE A 282 -0.91 14.45 -28.68
CA PHE A 282 -2.29 14.95 -28.65
C PHE A 282 -2.55 15.80 -27.40
N LEU A 283 -2.10 15.37 -26.22
CA LEU A 283 -2.15 16.17 -24.99
C LEU A 283 -1.38 17.50 -25.17
N ASP A 284 -0.20 17.43 -25.77
CA ASP A 284 0.64 18.60 -26.09
C ASP A 284 -0.06 19.62 -27.00
N CYS A 285 -0.79 19.13 -28.02
CA CYS A 285 -1.57 19.97 -28.93
C CYS A 285 -2.76 20.64 -28.24
N ILE A 286 -3.46 19.92 -27.35
CA ILE A 286 -4.64 20.46 -26.64
C ILE A 286 -4.21 21.50 -25.60
N CYS A 287 -3.08 21.30 -24.93
CA CYS A 287 -2.58 22.18 -23.88
C CYS A 287 -1.73 23.36 -24.39
N GLY A 288 -1.36 23.40 -25.67
CA GLY A 288 -0.87 24.61 -26.35
C GLY A 288 0.63 24.95 -26.20
N SER A 289 1.51 23.95 -26.02
CA SER A 289 2.94 24.16 -25.73
C SER A 289 3.72 24.97 -26.78
N THR A 290 3.31 24.94 -28.05
CA THR A 290 3.97 25.64 -29.16
C THR A 290 3.81 27.17 -29.14
N THR A 291 3.09 27.73 -28.15
CA THR A 291 2.82 29.19 -28.06
C THR A 291 3.64 29.95 -27.01
N GLY A 292 4.67 29.34 -26.42
CA GLY A 292 5.75 30.09 -25.75
C GLY A 292 5.49 30.54 -24.30
N GLY A 293 4.49 30.01 -23.60
CA GLY A 293 4.32 30.25 -22.17
C GLY A 293 3.48 29.21 -21.44
N LEU A 294 4.11 28.37 -20.62
CA LEU A 294 3.44 27.41 -19.72
C LEU A 294 2.52 28.10 -18.68
N GLY A 295 2.57 29.42 -18.52
CA GLY A 295 1.65 30.19 -17.68
C GLY A 295 0.27 30.47 -18.29
N LEU A 296 -0.04 29.95 -19.50
CA LEU A 296 -1.29 30.21 -20.23
C LEU A 296 -2.19 28.97 -20.37
N LEU A 297 -1.90 27.86 -19.68
CA LEU A 297 -2.72 26.63 -19.76
C LEU A 297 -4.21 26.88 -19.45
N GLY A 298 -4.51 27.81 -18.53
CA GLY A 298 -5.89 28.17 -18.16
C GLY A 298 -6.72 28.80 -19.29
N LEU A 299 -6.08 29.27 -20.37
CA LEU A 299 -6.78 29.82 -21.54
C LEU A 299 -7.16 28.75 -22.58
N TYR A 300 -6.40 27.65 -22.64
CA TYR A 300 -6.66 26.56 -23.58
C TYR A 300 -7.61 25.52 -23.00
N ILE A 301 -7.62 25.33 -21.67
CA ILE A 301 -8.52 24.40 -20.99
C ILE A 301 -9.83 25.11 -20.62
N ASN A 302 -10.94 24.60 -21.14
CA ASN A 302 -12.28 25.11 -20.92
C ASN A 302 -13.23 23.97 -20.49
N GLU A 303 -14.44 24.32 -20.08
CA GLU A 303 -15.44 23.34 -19.62
C GLU A 303 -15.83 22.31 -20.70
N LYS A 304 -15.67 22.64 -21.99
CA LYS A 304 -16.02 21.73 -23.10
C LYS A 304 -14.92 20.71 -23.42
N ASN A 305 -13.65 21.04 -23.17
CA ASN A 305 -12.52 20.15 -23.52
C ASN A 305 -11.88 19.44 -22.32
N VAL A 306 -12.15 19.87 -21.08
CA VAL A 306 -11.58 19.26 -19.87
C VAL A 306 -11.86 17.76 -19.75
N ALA A 307 -13.05 17.29 -20.14
CA ALA A 307 -13.38 15.87 -20.14
C ALA A 307 -12.49 15.04 -21.09
N LEU A 308 -12.06 15.62 -22.21
CA LEU A 308 -11.16 14.98 -23.16
C LEU A 308 -9.72 14.95 -22.64
N VAL A 309 -9.28 16.01 -21.94
CA VAL A 309 -7.97 16.04 -21.27
C VAL A 309 -7.91 14.99 -20.16
N ASN A 310 -8.94 14.90 -19.31
CA ASN A 310 -9.04 13.85 -18.29
C ASN A 310 -8.95 12.45 -18.89
N GLN A 311 -9.74 12.17 -19.94
CA GLN A 311 -9.68 10.88 -20.64
C GLN A 311 -8.29 10.58 -21.21
N THR A 312 -7.57 11.60 -21.68
CA THR A 312 -6.19 11.46 -22.20
C THR A 312 -5.22 11.12 -21.07
N LEU A 313 -5.32 11.80 -19.92
CA LEU A 313 -4.49 11.53 -18.74
C LEU A 313 -4.74 10.12 -18.18
N GLU A 314 -5.99 9.69 -18.09
CA GLU A 314 -6.38 8.35 -17.62
C GLU A 314 -5.84 7.26 -18.56
N SER A 315 -5.96 7.47 -19.87
CA SER A 315 -5.40 6.53 -20.86
C SER A 315 -3.88 6.44 -20.74
N LEU A 316 -3.18 7.58 -20.61
CA LEU A 316 -1.73 7.59 -20.37
C LEU A 316 -1.35 6.94 -19.04
N THR A 317 -2.21 7.02 -18.02
CA THR A 317 -1.98 6.40 -16.71
C THR A 317 -2.01 4.90 -16.85
N GLU A 318 -3.08 4.35 -17.44
CA GLU A 318 -3.15 2.93 -17.75
C GLU A 318 -2.00 2.48 -18.64
N TYR A 319 -1.48 3.36 -19.52
CA TYR A 319 -0.32 3.03 -20.35
C TYR A 319 0.99 2.78 -19.61
N CYS A 320 1.11 3.37 -18.43
CA CYS A 320 2.29 3.28 -17.57
C CYS A 320 2.10 2.39 -16.35
N GLN A 321 0.85 2.17 -15.93
CA GLN A 321 0.51 1.44 -14.72
C GLN A 321 0.85 -0.05 -14.87
N GLY A 322 1.48 -0.62 -13.84
CA GLY A 322 2.15 -1.91 -13.92
C GLY A 322 3.65 -1.78 -14.26
N PRO A 323 4.45 -2.86 -14.16
CA PRO A 323 5.89 -2.79 -14.36
C PRO A 323 6.25 -2.66 -15.85
N CYS A 324 5.99 -1.51 -16.45
CA CYS A 324 6.24 -1.20 -17.86
C CYS A 324 7.28 -0.08 -18.02
N GLN A 325 8.51 -0.34 -17.57
CA GLN A 325 9.65 0.59 -17.64
C GLN A 325 9.85 1.18 -19.05
N GLU A 326 9.54 0.39 -20.07
CA GLU A 326 9.60 0.71 -21.49
C GLU A 326 8.69 1.89 -21.90
N ASN A 327 7.42 1.90 -21.48
CA ASN A 327 6.49 2.99 -21.79
C ASN A 327 6.76 4.21 -20.92
N GLN A 328 7.06 3.97 -19.65
CA GLN A 328 7.44 5.03 -18.71
C GLN A 328 8.65 5.83 -19.25
N THR A 329 9.70 5.17 -19.76
CA THR A 329 10.87 5.85 -20.36
C THR A 329 10.51 6.52 -21.67
N CYS A 330 9.63 5.91 -22.47
CA CYS A 330 9.18 6.48 -23.74
C CYS A 330 8.44 7.80 -23.51
N ILE A 331 7.55 7.89 -22.52
CA ILE A 331 6.87 9.14 -22.18
C ILE A 331 7.86 10.14 -21.57
N ALA A 332 8.81 9.66 -20.76
CA ALA A 332 9.72 10.54 -20.06
C ALA A 332 10.80 11.18 -20.93
N THR A 333 11.24 10.48 -21.97
CA THR A 333 12.34 10.91 -22.85
C THR A 333 11.88 11.42 -24.20
N HIS A 334 10.56 11.43 -24.48
CA HIS A 334 10.04 11.87 -25.77
C HIS A 334 10.41 13.35 -26.05
N GLU A 335 10.63 13.66 -27.33
CA GLU A 335 11.01 15.01 -27.79
C GLU A 335 9.95 16.08 -27.50
N SER A 336 8.69 15.68 -27.30
CA SER A 336 7.66 16.61 -26.83
C SER A 336 7.87 16.94 -25.36
N ASN A 337 7.65 18.19 -24.96
CA ASN A 337 7.65 18.65 -23.57
C ASN A 337 6.41 18.14 -22.77
N GLY A 338 5.99 16.89 -23.00
CA GLY A 338 4.77 16.30 -22.44
C GLY A 338 4.79 16.20 -20.93
N ILE A 339 5.95 15.87 -20.32
CA ILE A 339 6.12 15.92 -18.87
C ILE A 339 5.92 17.36 -18.35
N ASP A 340 6.43 18.37 -19.05
CA ASP A 340 6.35 19.75 -18.58
C ASP A 340 4.90 20.24 -18.51
N ILE A 341 4.06 19.76 -19.43
CA ILE A 341 2.62 19.99 -19.40
C ILE A 341 1.99 19.33 -18.18
N ILE A 342 2.31 18.07 -17.91
CA ILE A 342 1.77 17.34 -16.76
C ILE A 342 2.17 18.02 -15.45
N ILE A 343 3.44 18.43 -15.31
CA ILE A 343 3.94 19.19 -14.15
C ILE A 343 3.20 20.54 -14.05
N SER A 344 3.02 21.24 -15.17
CA SER A 344 2.33 22.54 -15.19
C SER A 344 0.85 22.44 -14.85
N LEU A 345 0.17 21.34 -15.21
CA LEU A 345 -1.21 21.07 -14.81
C LEU A 345 -1.37 20.99 -13.28
N ILE A 346 -0.34 20.48 -12.59
CA ILE A 346 -0.32 20.37 -11.13
C ILE A 346 0.03 21.72 -10.48
N LEU A 347 1.11 22.36 -10.95
CA LEU A 347 1.67 23.56 -10.35
C LEU A 347 0.92 24.85 -10.68
N SER A 348 0.24 24.93 -11.83
CA SER A 348 -0.39 26.16 -12.29
C SER A 348 -1.83 26.31 -11.78
N ASP A 349 -2.23 27.56 -11.55
CA ASP A 349 -3.63 27.91 -11.34
C ASP A 349 -4.37 27.99 -12.68
N ILE A 350 -5.37 27.13 -12.86
CA ILE A 350 -6.14 27.03 -14.10
C ILE A 350 -7.26 28.07 -14.09
N ASN A 351 -6.93 29.35 -14.26
CA ASN A 351 -7.91 30.43 -14.35
C ASN A 351 -8.35 30.70 -15.81
N PRO A 352 -9.66 30.94 -16.07
CA PRO A 352 -10.75 31.19 -15.12
C PRO A 352 -11.49 29.94 -14.61
N LEU A 353 -11.21 28.74 -15.13
CA LEU A 353 -11.95 27.51 -14.79
C LEU A 353 -11.98 27.24 -13.28
N GLY A 354 -10.87 27.47 -12.58
CA GLY A 354 -10.77 27.29 -11.13
C GLY A 354 -11.68 28.21 -10.30
N LYS A 355 -12.20 29.32 -10.86
CA LYS A 355 -13.16 30.18 -10.16
C LYS A 355 -14.59 29.66 -10.24
N TYR A 356 -14.95 28.97 -11.32
CA TYR A 356 -16.34 28.58 -11.62
C TYR A 356 -16.58 27.08 -11.43
N ARG A 357 -15.58 26.24 -11.73
CA ARG A 357 -15.66 24.76 -11.73
C ARG A 357 -14.38 24.17 -11.15
N MET A 358 -14.17 24.39 -9.86
CA MET A 358 -13.01 23.86 -9.13
C MET A 358 -13.02 22.32 -9.09
N ASP A 359 -14.20 21.70 -9.09
CA ASP A 359 -14.40 20.24 -9.20
C ASP A 359 -13.64 19.62 -10.39
N LEU A 360 -13.75 20.23 -11.56
CA LEU A 360 -13.09 19.76 -12.79
C LEU A 360 -11.57 19.97 -12.74
N VAL A 361 -11.12 21.06 -12.11
CA VAL A 361 -9.69 21.36 -11.92
C VAL A 361 -9.05 20.36 -10.94
N LEU A 362 -9.75 20.01 -9.86
CA LEU A 362 -9.30 19.02 -8.89
C LEU A 362 -9.18 17.63 -9.54
N GLN A 363 -10.15 17.24 -10.38
CA GLN A 363 -10.06 16.00 -11.17
C GLN A 363 -8.84 15.99 -12.10
N LEU A 364 -8.58 17.09 -12.82
CA LEU A 364 -7.39 17.22 -13.66
C LEU A 364 -6.10 17.05 -12.86
N LYS A 365 -5.97 17.76 -11.73
CA LYS A 365 -4.80 17.66 -10.86
C LYS A 365 -4.63 16.25 -10.28
N ASN A 366 -5.73 15.60 -9.91
CA ASN A 366 -5.71 14.22 -9.42
C ASN A 366 -5.19 13.25 -10.49
N ASN A 367 -5.78 13.27 -11.68
CA ASN A 367 -5.38 12.39 -12.79
C ASN A 367 -3.94 12.68 -13.25
N ALA A 368 -3.52 13.94 -13.28
CA ALA A 368 -2.12 14.31 -13.57
C ALA A 368 -1.15 13.78 -12.50
N SER A 369 -1.52 13.83 -11.22
CA SER A 369 -0.71 13.28 -10.12
C SER A 369 -0.60 11.75 -10.19
N LYS A 370 -1.70 11.06 -10.51
CA LYS A 370 -1.73 9.59 -10.73
C LYS A 370 -0.80 9.19 -11.89
N LEU A 371 -0.82 9.94 -13.00
CA LEU A 371 0.07 9.70 -14.14
C LEU A 371 1.55 9.84 -13.75
N LEU A 372 1.93 10.87 -12.98
CA LEU A 372 3.32 11.02 -12.53
C LEU A 372 3.76 9.89 -11.59
N LEU A 373 2.86 9.43 -10.70
CA LEU A 373 3.12 8.28 -9.85
C LEU A 373 3.32 6.99 -10.68
N ALA A 374 2.47 6.77 -11.70
CA ALA A 374 2.58 5.63 -12.61
C ALA A 374 3.87 5.64 -13.45
N ILE A 375 4.36 6.81 -13.88
CA ILE A 375 5.64 6.94 -14.63
C ILE A 375 6.85 6.49 -13.79
N MET A 376 6.76 6.61 -12.46
CA MET A 376 7.84 6.26 -11.53
C MET A 376 7.60 4.94 -10.77
N GLU A 377 6.56 4.20 -11.13
CA GLU A 377 6.20 2.93 -10.49
C GLU A 377 7.24 1.83 -10.80
N SER A 378 7.69 1.11 -9.76
CA SER A 378 8.64 -0.03 -9.86
C SER A 378 9.96 0.28 -10.60
N ARG A 379 10.54 1.46 -10.33
CA ARG A 379 11.82 1.95 -10.89
C ARG A 379 12.95 1.94 -9.85
N HIS A 380 14.14 1.56 -10.30
CA HIS A 380 15.39 1.64 -9.50
C HIS A 380 16.37 2.68 -10.05
N ASP A 381 16.18 3.08 -11.31
CA ASP A 381 16.94 4.09 -12.04
C ASP A 381 16.52 5.51 -11.66
N SER A 382 17.49 6.40 -11.45
CA SER A 382 17.24 7.81 -11.09
C SER A 382 16.87 8.68 -12.30
N GLU A 383 16.99 8.19 -13.54
CA GLU A 383 16.91 9.01 -14.76
C GLU A 383 15.57 9.75 -14.91
N ASN A 384 14.44 9.04 -14.75
CA ASN A 384 13.11 9.65 -14.88
C ASN A 384 12.81 10.60 -13.72
N ALA A 385 13.26 10.25 -12.50
CA ALA A 385 13.10 11.08 -11.32
C ALA A 385 13.90 12.39 -11.45
N GLU A 386 15.13 12.32 -11.94
CA GLU A 386 15.98 13.48 -12.23
C GLU A 386 15.35 14.38 -13.30
N ARG A 387 14.75 13.80 -14.35
CA ARG A 387 14.09 14.57 -15.40
C ARG A 387 12.86 15.33 -14.88
N ILE A 388 12.04 14.68 -14.04
CA ILE A 388 10.89 15.32 -13.39
C ILE A 388 11.37 16.41 -12.43
N LEU A 389 12.38 16.14 -11.60
CA LEU A 389 12.99 17.10 -10.67
C LEU A 389 13.60 18.31 -11.38
N PHE A 390 14.16 18.14 -12.58
CA PHE A 390 14.75 19.23 -13.33
C PHE A 390 13.68 20.25 -13.78
N ASN A 391 12.47 19.78 -14.10
CA ASN A 391 11.37 20.61 -14.57
C ASN A 391 10.42 21.07 -13.45
N MET A 392 10.41 20.37 -12.30
CA MET A 392 9.56 20.68 -11.15
C MET A 392 10.30 21.50 -10.09
N ARG A 393 9.75 22.66 -9.70
CA ARG A 393 10.36 23.50 -8.65
C ARG A 393 9.95 23.01 -7.25
N PRO A 394 10.89 22.59 -6.38
CA PRO A 394 10.58 22.00 -5.07
C PRO A 394 9.76 22.90 -4.14
N LYS A 395 9.99 24.23 -4.18
CA LYS A 395 9.26 25.20 -3.35
C LYS A 395 7.79 25.32 -3.76
N GLU A 396 7.54 25.51 -5.05
CA GLU A 396 6.19 25.63 -5.59
C GLU A 396 5.38 24.35 -5.33
N LEU A 397 6.01 23.18 -5.38
CA LEU A 397 5.37 21.92 -5.04
C LEU A 397 4.85 21.90 -3.61
N VAL A 398 5.68 22.34 -2.65
CA VAL A 398 5.31 22.43 -1.23
C VAL A 398 4.19 23.45 -1.02
N ASP A 399 4.23 24.58 -1.70
CA ASP A 399 3.20 25.61 -1.62
C ASP A 399 1.84 25.11 -2.15
N VAL A 400 1.84 24.37 -3.27
CA VAL A 400 0.62 23.74 -3.83
C VAL A 400 0.02 22.71 -2.86
N MET A 401 0.85 21.89 -2.21
CA MET A 401 0.38 20.92 -1.22
C MET A 401 -0.28 21.58 0.00
N LYS A 402 0.31 22.68 0.49
CA LYS A 402 -0.24 23.47 1.59
C LYS A 402 -1.54 24.17 1.19
N HIS A 403 -1.58 24.74 -0.01
CA HIS A 403 -2.78 25.37 -0.54
C HIS A 403 -3.94 24.37 -0.67
N ALA A 404 -3.67 23.17 -1.20
CA ALA A 404 -4.68 22.11 -1.31
C ALA A 404 -5.22 21.65 0.06
N TYR A 405 -4.36 21.59 1.09
CA TYR A 405 -4.78 21.29 2.46
C TYR A 405 -5.71 22.36 3.02
N ASN A 406 -5.32 23.64 2.91
CA ASN A 406 -6.10 24.77 3.40
C ASN A 406 -7.44 24.90 2.68
N GLN A 407 -7.46 24.69 1.36
CA GLN A 407 -8.69 24.65 0.57
C GLN A 407 -9.64 23.55 1.05
N GLY A 408 -9.11 22.38 1.43
CA GLY A 408 -9.91 21.30 2.00
C GLY A 408 -10.45 21.59 3.40
N LEU A 409 -9.76 22.41 4.21
CA LEU A 409 -10.28 22.85 5.52
C LEU A 409 -11.46 23.82 5.37
N GLU A 410 -11.42 24.70 4.36
CA GLU A 410 -12.51 25.61 4.06
C GLU A 410 -13.77 24.86 3.59
N CYS A 411 -13.62 23.77 2.84
CA CYS A 411 -14.73 22.93 2.40
C CYS A 411 -15.38 22.12 3.55
N ASP A 412 -14.61 21.59 4.50
CA ASP A 412 -15.12 20.81 5.65
C ASP A 412 -15.98 21.65 6.61
N HIS A 413 -15.82 22.98 6.62
CA HIS A 413 -16.65 23.89 7.42
C HIS A 413 -17.90 24.40 6.68
N GLY A 414 -18.03 24.09 5.38
CA GLY A 414 -19.00 24.69 4.47
C GLY A 414 -20.28 23.91 4.20
N ASP A 415 -20.24 22.57 4.05
CA ASP A 415 -21.41 21.81 3.59
C ASP A 415 -21.41 20.35 4.11
N GLU A 416 -22.36 19.99 4.98
CA GLU A 416 -22.64 18.60 5.37
C GLU A 416 -23.56 17.85 4.38
N GLU A 417 -23.87 18.42 3.20
CA GLU A 417 -24.86 17.83 2.26
C GLU A 417 -24.33 17.51 0.83
N GLY A 418 -23.01 17.55 0.60
CA GLY A 418 -22.41 17.12 -0.67
C GLY A 418 -22.06 15.63 -0.67
N GLY A 419 -22.66 14.83 -1.55
CA GLY A 419 -22.41 13.40 -1.67
C GLY A 419 -20.93 13.02 -1.86
N ASP A 420 -20.57 11.86 -1.31
CA ASP A 420 -19.24 11.20 -1.21
C ASP A 420 -18.49 10.95 -2.56
N ASP A 421 -19.01 11.44 -3.70
CA ASP A 421 -18.49 11.16 -5.05
C ASP A 421 -17.53 12.24 -5.60
N GLY A 422 -17.28 13.32 -4.86
CA GLY A 422 -16.39 14.41 -5.29
C GLY A 422 -14.92 14.19 -4.87
N VAL A 423 -13.96 14.40 -5.78
CA VAL A 423 -12.52 14.37 -5.46
C VAL A 423 -12.17 15.50 -4.48
N SER A 424 -11.71 15.16 -3.27
CA SER A 424 -11.38 16.17 -2.27
C SER A 424 -10.03 16.87 -2.56
N PRO A 425 -9.90 18.17 -2.28
CA PRO A 425 -8.61 18.87 -2.36
C PRO A 425 -7.51 18.22 -1.51
N LYS A 426 -7.88 17.65 -0.34
CA LYS A 426 -6.95 16.96 0.56
C LYS A 426 -6.36 15.73 -0.09
N ASP A 427 -7.14 14.96 -0.84
CA ASP A 427 -6.64 13.76 -1.55
C ASP A 427 -5.68 14.12 -2.67
N VAL A 428 -5.97 15.19 -3.43
CA VAL A 428 -5.06 15.73 -4.45
C VAL A 428 -3.75 16.18 -3.81
N GLY A 429 -3.82 16.94 -2.72
CA GLY A 429 -2.64 17.36 -1.96
C GLY A 429 -1.83 16.18 -1.41
N HIS A 430 -2.51 15.11 -0.97
CA HIS A 430 -1.88 13.89 -0.48
C HIS A 430 -1.16 13.12 -1.60
N ASN A 431 -1.76 13.00 -2.80
CA ASN A 431 -1.10 12.37 -3.95
C ASN A 431 0.17 13.12 -4.36
N ILE A 432 0.13 14.47 -4.34
CA ILE A 432 1.31 15.31 -4.58
C ILE A 432 2.36 15.11 -3.48
N TYR A 433 1.94 14.94 -2.22
CA TYR A 433 2.85 14.64 -1.12
C TYR A 433 3.53 13.29 -1.28
N ILE A 434 2.79 12.24 -1.67
CA ILE A 434 3.36 10.92 -1.97
C ILE A 434 4.39 11.04 -3.10
N LEU A 435 4.07 11.77 -4.17
CA LEU A 435 5.01 12.03 -5.26
C LEU A 435 6.32 12.67 -4.77
N ALA A 436 6.20 13.71 -3.93
CA ALA A 436 7.33 14.42 -3.37
C ALA A 436 8.16 13.54 -2.42
N HIS A 437 7.49 12.79 -1.55
CA HIS A 437 8.07 11.98 -0.49
C HIS A 437 8.71 10.68 -1.01
N GLN A 438 7.96 9.91 -1.80
CA GLN A 438 8.34 8.56 -2.24
C GLN A 438 9.44 8.59 -3.28
N GLN A 439 9.39 9.54 -4.21
CA GLN A 439 10.16 9.45 -5.46
C GLN A 439 11.20 10.57 -5.57
N LEU A 440 10.83 11.81 -5.26
CA LEU A 440 11.68 12.97 -5.49
C LEU A 440 12.67 13.22 -4.33
N ALA A 441 12.23 13.06 -3.08
CA ALA A 441 13.06 13.28 -1.90
C ALA A 441 14.20 12.26 -1.72
N ARG A 442 14.06 11.05 -2.28
CA ARG A 442 15.13 10.03 -2.28
C ARG A 442 16.36 10.47 -3.08
N HIS A 443 16.14 11.15 -4.20
CA HIS A 443 17.19 11.61 -5.09
C HIS A 443 17.60 13.08 -4.84
N ASN A 444 16.82 13.84 -4.05
CA ASN A 444 17.05 15.27 -3.80
C ASN A 444 17.00 15.62 -2.29
N LYS A 445 18.19 15.72 -1.66
CA LYS A 445 18.35 16.05 -0.23
C LYS A 445 17.68 17.38 0.19
N PRO A 446 17.80 18.50 -0.56
CA PRO A 446 17.06 19.73 -0.29
C PRO A 446 15.54 19.55 -0.12
N LEU A 447 14.89 18.80 -1.02
CA LEU A 447 13.45 18.55 -0.94
C LEU A 447 13.10 17.70 0.29
N GLN A 448 13.94 16.71 0.62
CA GLN A 448 13.77 15.89 1.82
C GLN A 448 13.75 16.73 3.11
N LEU A 449 14.57 17.78 3.20
CA LEU A 449 14.58 18.68 4.36
C LEU A 449 13.31 19.54 4.42
N MET A 450 12.80 19.98 3.27
CA MET A 450 11.58 20.80 3.20
C MET A 450 10.30 20.03 3.52
N LEU A 451 10.28 18.71 3.31
CA LEU A 451 9.14 17.84 3.61
C LEU A 451 9.09 17.38 5.07
N LYS A 452 10.16 17.58 5.85
CA LYS A 452 10.17 17.20 7.26
C LYS A 452 9.26 18.17 8.05
N PRO A 453 8.25 17.66 8.77
CA PRO A 453 7.49 18.50 9.68
C PRO A 453 8.47 19.05 10.74
N GLY A 454 8.44 20.36 10.98
CA GLY A 454 9.27 21.00 11.99
C GLY A 454 9.13 20.29 13.34
N SER A 455 10.24 20.17 14.08
CA SER A 455 10.30 19.50 15.38
C SER A 455 9.54 20.23 16.49
N ASP A 456 9.19 21.51 16.28
CA ASP A 456 8.46 22.31 17.25
C ASP A 456 6.93 22.22 17.06
N PRO A 457 6.14 21.99 18.15
CA PRO A 457 4.67 21.91 18.09
C PRO A 457 3.97 23.19 17.63
N GLU A 458 4.61 24.35 17.79
CA GLU A 458 4.05 25.67 17.47
C GLU A 458 4.56 26.26 16.13
N GLU A 459 5.64 25.70 15.55
CA GLU A 459 6.24 26.17 14.28
C GLU A 459 6.09 25.18 13.11
N GLY A 460 5.60 23.96 13.35
CA GLY A 460 5.45 22.95 12.30
C GLY A 460 4.25 23.20 11.38
N ASP A 461 4.46 23.21 10.05
CA ASP A 461 3.38 23.24 9.06
C ASP A 461 2.37 22.10 9.30
N GLU A 462 1.16 22.46 9.74
CA GLU A 462 0.08 21.52 10.06
C GLU A 462 -0.27 20.62 8.87
N ALA A 463 -0.25 21.17 7.65
CA ALA A 463 -0.47 20.43 6.41
C ALA A 463 0.54 19.29 6.21
N LEU A 464 1.84 19.56 6.38
CA LEU A 464 2.89 18.55 6.22
C LEU A 464 2.81 17.48 7.31
N LYS A 465 2.46 17.88 8.54
CA LYS A 465 2.22 16.95 9.66
C LYS A 465 1.02 16.04 9.41
N TYR A 466 -0.05 16.58 8.83
CA TYR A 466 -1.22 15.80 8.43
C TYR A 466 -0.86 14.74 7.39
N TYR A 467 -0.21 15.13 6.29
CA TYR A 467 0.18 14.20 5.24
C TYR A 467 1.16 13.13 5.77
N ALA A 468 2.18 13.52 6.52
CA ALA A 468 3.15 12.58 7.09
C ALA A 468 2.51 11.51 8.02
N ASN A 469 1.50 11.90 8.81
CA ASN A 469 0.79 10.97 9.70
C ASN A 469 -0.15 10.01 8.95
N HIS A 470 -0.63 10.41 7.78
CA HIS A 470 -1.55 9.63 6.95
C HIS A 470 -0.85 8.96 5.77
N THR A 471 0.48 9.05 5.64
CA THR A 471 1.26 8.26 4.69
C THR A 471 1.87 7.04 5.37
N ALA A 472 1.76 5.89 4.73
CA ALA A 472 2.46 4.68 5.12
C ALA A 472 3.37 4.22 3.98
N GLN A 473 4.50 3.61 4.34
CA GLN A 473 5.41 2.96 3.40
C GLN A 473 5.60 1.49 3.79
N ILE A 474 5.70 0.62 2.78
CA ILE A 474 5.98 -0.82 2.92
C ILE A 474 6.96 -1.29 1.85
N GLU A 475 7.61 -2.42 2.11
CA GLU A 475 8.42 -3.12 1.12
C GLU A 475 7.73 -4.42 0.72
N ILE A 476 7.70 -4.73 -0.58
CA ILE A 476 7.14 -5.99 -1.07
C ILE A 476 8.08 -6.70 -2.03
N VAL A 477 7.87 -8.01 -2.18
CA VAL A 477 8.63 -8.88 -3.07
C VAL A 477 7.76 -9.27 -4.26
N ARG A 478 8.23 -9.00 -5.47
CA ARG A 478 7.58 -9.44 -6.71
C ARG A 478 7.99 -10.87 -7.06
N HIS A 479 7.31 -11.50 -8.03
CA HIS A 479 7.59 -12.88 -8.47
C HIS A 479 9.03 -13.15 -8.93
N ASP A 480 9.64 -12.16 -9.56
CA ASP A 480 11.03 -12.09 -10.02
C ASP A 480 12.02 -11.88 -8.88
N ARG A 481 11.53 -11.89 -7.62
CA ARG A 481 12.29 -11.73 -6.38
C ARG A 481 12.91 -10.34 -6.19
N THR A 482 12.57 -9.39 -7.05
CA THR A 482 12.90 -7.98 -6.89
C THR A 482 12.09 -7.40 -5.74
N MET A 483 12.71 -6.45 -5.04
CA MET A 483 12.14 -5.74 -3.90
C MET A 483 11.70 -4.37 -4.36
N GLU A 484 10.50 -3.95 -4.00
CA GLU A 484 10.00 -2.60 -4.29
C GLU A 484 9.42 -1.95 -3.05
N GLN A 485 9.48 -0.62 -3.01
CA GLN A 485 8.84 0.16 -1.96
C GLN A 485 7.56 0.81 -2.47
N ILE A 486 6.47 0.64 -1.74
CA ILE A 486 5.18 1.25 -2.02
C ILE A 486 4.87 2.25 -0.91
N VAL A 487 4.47 3.46 -1.29
CA VAL A 487 3.92 4.47 -0.40
C VAL A 487 2.47 4.70 -0.77
N PHE A 488 1.60 4.74 0.23
CA PHE A 488 0.17 4.84 0.04
C PHE A 488 -0.50 5.62 1.19
N PRO A 489 -1.67 6.22 0.95
CA PRO A 489 -2.44 6.89 2.00
C PRO A 489 -3.09 5.85 2.92
N VAL A 490 -3.00 6.09 4.24
CA VAL A 490 -3.62 5.24 5.25
C VAL A 490 -5.14 5.41 5.18
N PRO A 491 -5.92 4.33 4.97
CA PRO A 491 -7.38 4.43 4.94
C PRO A 491 -7.94 4.96 6.26
N ASN A 492 -8.95 5.84 6.19
CA ASN A 492 -9.59 6.44 7.38
C ASN A 492 -10.12 5.39 8.38
N ILE A 493 -10.53 4.22 7.89
CA ILE A 493 -11.02 3.13 8.74
C ILE A 493 -9.94 2.58 9.70
N CYS A 494 -8.65 2.70 9.33
CA CYS A 494 -7.52 2.19 10.11
C CYS A 494 -7.24 3.01 11.38
N GLU A 495 -7.71 4.26 11.46
CA GLU A 495 -7.57 5.12 12.64
C GLU A 495 -8.37 4.58 13.84
N PHE A 496 -9.42 3.80 13.57
CA PHE A 496 -10.30 3.22 14.59
C PHE A 496 -9.68 1.99 15.29
N LEU A 497 -8.44 1.61 14.98
CA LEU A 497 -7.75 0.51 15.63
C LEU A 497 -7.29 0.87 17.05
N THR A 498 -7.72 0.09 18.04
CA THR A 498 -7.41 0.32 19.45
C THR A 498 -5.94 0.04 19.79
N ARG A 499 -5.36 0.81 20.72
CA ARG A 499 -3.98 0.57 21.21
C ARG A 499 -3.84 -0.77 21.94
N GLU A 500 -4.90 -1.21 22.61
CA GLU A 500 -4.93 -2.48 23.33
C GLU A 500 -4.83 -3.67 22.36
N SER A 501 -5.59 -3.66 21.26
CA SER A 501 -5.46 -4.68 20.22
C SER A 501 -4.09 -4.66 19.55
N LYS A 502 -3.49 -3.47 19.35
CA LYS A 502 -2.11 -3.36 18.85
C LYS A 502 -1.10 -4.05 19.77
N TYR A 503 -1.20 -3.80 21.08
CA TYR A 503 -0.33 -4.42 22.08
C TYR A 503 -0.56 -5.94 22.17
N ARG A 504 -1.83 -6.37 22.15
CA ARG A 504 -2.22 -7.79 22.17
C ARG A 504 -1.55 -8.55 21.03
N VAL A 505 -1.81 -8.14 19.77
CA VAL A 505 -1.27 -8.81 18.58
C VAL A 505 0.25 -8.85 18.62
N PHE A 506 0.92 -7.76 19.01
CA PHE A 506 2.39 -7.74 19.07
C PHE A 506 2.98 -8.80 20.01
N ASN A 507 2.34 -9.05 21.15
CA ASN A 507 2.81 -10.00 22.15
C ASN A 507 2.30 -11.43 21.95
N THR A 508 1.13 -11.61 21.34
CA THR A 508 0.53 -12.94 21.14
C THR A 508 0.93 -13.61 19.84
N THR A 509 1.45 -12.88 18.85
CA THR A 509 1.79 -13.47 17.55
C THR A 509 2.93 -14.46 17.67
N GLU A 510 2.68 -15.71 17.26
CA GLU A 510 3.65 -16.80 17.31
C GLU A 510 4.46 -16.92 16.01
N ARG A 511 5.62 -17.58 16.09
CA ARG A 511 6.42 -17.92 14.91
C ARG A 511 5.94 -19.23 14.34
N ASP A 512 5.81 -19.30 13.02
CA ASP A 512 5.58 -20.54 12.30
C ASP A 512 6.80 -21.47 12.33
N GLU A 513 6.67 -22.66 11.74
CA GLU A 513 7.77 -23.64 11.62
C GLU A 513 8.98 -23.09 10.84
N GLN A 514 8.79 -22.06 10.02
CA GLN A 514 9.83 -21.39 9.24
C GLN A 514 10.46 -20.21 10.01
N GLY A 515 10.04 -19.97 11.25
CA GLY A 515 10.53 -18.88 12.09
C GLY A 515 9.92 -17.50 11.81
N SER A 516 8.89 -17.41 10.95
CA SER A 516 8.21 -16.18 10.56
C SER A 516 6.95 -15.94 11.39
N LYS A 517 6.70 -14.67 11.76
CA LYS A 517 5.47 -14.25 12.47
C LYS A 517 4.33 -13.84 11.52
N VAL A 518 4.61 -13.82 10.22
CA VAL A 518 3.71 -13.23 9.21
C VAL A 518 2.44 -14.06 9.02
N ASN A 519 2.53 -15.40 9.10
CA ASN A 519 1.37 -16.27 8.86
C ASN A 519 0.25 -16.04 9.88
N ASP A 520 0.58 -16.11 11.17
CA ASP A 520 -0.39 -15.88 12.25
C ASP A 520 -0.93 -14.43 12.22
N PHE A 521 -0.07 -13.44 11.96
CA PHE A 521 -0.49 -12.05 11.77
C PHE A 521 -1.50 -11.86 10.62
N PHE A 522 -1.29 -12.56 9.49
CA PHE A 522 -2.19 -12.50 8.35
C PHE A 522 -3.58 -13.09 8.67
N GLN A 523 -3.64 -14.20 9.42
CA GLN A 523 -4.91 -14.79 9.84
C GLN A 523 -5.71 -13.84 10.75
N GLN A 524 -5.03 -13.10 11.62
CA GLN A 524 -5.67 -12.13 12.53
C GLN A 524 -6.13 -10.84 11.82
N THR A 525 -5.67 -10.58 10.59
CA THR A 525 -5.95 -9.33 9.86
C THR A 525 -7.44 -9.13 9.58
N GLU A 526 -8.18 -10.20 9.27
CA GLU A 526 -9.63 -10.11 9.02
C GLU A 526 -10.40 -9.69 10.28
N ASP A 527 -9.98 -10.20 11.42
CA ASP A 527 -10.59 -9.87 12.70
C ASP A 527 -10.31 -8.44 13.12
N LEU A 528 -9.09 -7.95 12.88
CA LEU A 528 -8.72 -6.56 13.12
C LEU A 528 -9.52 -5.61 12.22
N TYR A 529 -9.74 -5.98 10.96
CA TYR A 529 -10.57 -5.17 10.05
C TYR A 529 -12.04 -5.12 10.49
N ASN A 530 -12.60 -6.24 10.95
CA ASN A 530 -13.94 -6.29 11.52
C ASN A 530 -14.04 -5.48 12.83
N GLU A 531 -13.00 -5.51 13.67
CA GLU A 531 -12.88 -4.67 14.88
C GLU A 531 -12.91 -3.18 14.50
N MET A 532 -12.14 -2.75 13.49
CA MET A 532 -12.14 -1.35 13.02
C MET A 532 -13.51 -0.90 12.51
N LYS A 533 -14.20 -1.73 11.71
CA LYS A 533 -15.58 -1.46 11.25
C LYS A 533 -16.53 -1.28 12.42
N TRP A 534 -16.41 -2.16 13.42
CA TRP A 534 -17.21 -2.08 14.63
C TRP A 534 -16.90 -0.82 15.45
N GLN A 535 -15.62 -0.45 15.60
CA GLN A 535 -15.19 0.75 16.30
C GLN A 535 -15.67 2.04 15.60
N LYS A 536 -15.71 2.07 14.28
CA LYS A 536 -16.36 3.17 13.53
C LYS A 536 -17.86 3.25 13.87
N LYS A 537 -18.57 2.12 13.86
CA LYS A 537 -20.00 2.05 14.18
C LYS A 537 -20.32 2.43 15.63
N ILE A 538 -19.49 2.03 16.60
CA ILE A 538 -19.72 2.31 18.02
C ILE A 538 -19.48 3.78 18.36
N ARG A 539 -18.56 4.46 17.68
CA ARG A 539 -18.31 5.90 17.87
C ARG A 539 -19.48 6.77 17.44
N ASN A 540 -20.31 6.32 16.50
CA ASN A 540 -21.56 6.99 16.16
C ASN A 540 -22.57 6.99 17.33
N ASN A 541 -22.41 6.09 18.32
CA ASN A 541 -23.22 6.03 19.53
C ASN A 541 -22.38 6.43 20.77
N PRO A 542 -22.39 7.71 21.17
CA PRO A 542 -21.47 8.23 22.19
C PRO A 542 -21.63 7.55 23.56
N ALA A 543 -22.84 7.13 23.93
CA ALA A 543 -23.09 6.41 25.19
C ALA A 543 -22.38 5.06 25.24
N LEU A 544 -22.55 4.22 24.20
CA LEU A 544 -21.92 2.90 24.12
C LEU A 544 -20.40 3.01 24.03
N PHE A 545 -19.88 3.99 23.28
CA PHE A 545 -18.45 4.24 23.19
C PHE A 545 -17.85 4.64 24.56
N TRP A 546 -18.55 5.48 25.33
CA TRP A 546 -18.09 5.87 26.67
C TRP A 546 -17.97 4.66 27.62
N PHE A 547 -19.00 3.80 27.64
CA PHE A 547 -18.96 2.57 28.44
C PHE A 547 -17.82 1.63 28.00
N SER A 548 -17.69 1.42 26.69
CA SER A 548 -16.68 0.53 26.09
C SER A 548 -15.25 1.00 26.33
N ARG A 549 -14.99 2.32 26.27
CA ARG A 549 -13.64 2.89 26.43
C ARG A 549 -13.06 2.67 27.83
N HIS A 550 -13.92 2.60 28.84
CA HIS A 550 -13.52 2.54 30.24
C HIS A 550 -13.55 1.11 30.82
N ILE A 551 -13.25 0.10 30.01
CA ILE A 551 -13.26 -1.32 30.40
C ILE A 551 -12.44 -1.64 31.66
N SER A 552 -11.24 -1.05 31.79
CA SER A 552 -10.35 -1.26 32.93
C SER A 552 -10.90 -0.68 34.23
N LEU A 553 -11.67 0.42 34.16
CA LEU A 553 -12.29 1.04 35.33
C LEU A 553 -13.42 0.15 35.87
N TRP A 554 -14.31 -0.34 35.01
CA TRP A 554 -15.42 -1.21 35.41
C TRP A 554 -14.93 -2.51 36.05
N GLY A 555 -13.88 -3.11 35.48
CA GLY A 555 -13.22 -4.28 36.07
C GLY A 555 -12.58 -3.96 37.43
N SER A 556 -11.97 -2.79 37.60
CA SER A 556 -11.41 -2.33 38.89
C SER A 556 -12.47 -2.14 39.97
N ILE A 557 -13.60 -1.54 39.61
CA ILE A 557 -14.71 -1.31 40.54
C ILE A 557 -15.31 -2.65 40.98
N SER A 558 -15.53 -3.59 40.05
CA SER A 558 -16.11 -4.91 40.36
C SER A 558 -15.20 -5.69 41.32
N PHE A 559 -13.89 -5.71 41.05
CA PHE A 559 -12.93 -6.37 41.93
C PHE A 559 -12.89 -5.75 43.33
N ASN A 560 -12.83 -4.42 43.44
CA ASN A 560 -12.81 -3.76 44.74
C ASN A 560 -14.11 -4.01 45.53
N LEU A 561 -15.28 -3.95 44.87
CA LEU A 561 -16.56 -4.27 45.51
C LEU A 561 -16.59 -5.72 46.02
N ALA A 562 -16.12 -6.68 45.21
CA ALA A 562 -16.03 -8.07 45.63
C ALA A 562 -15.12 -8.26 46.86
N VAL A 563 -13.96 -7.58 46.91
CA VAL A 563 -13.07 -7.63 48.08
C VAL A 563 -13.75 -7.05 49.32
N PHE A 564 -14.45 -5.92 49.19
CA PHE A 564 -15.13 -5.32 50.34
C PHE A 564 -16.32 -6.15 50.84
N ILE A 565 -17.11 -6.75 49.95
CA ILE A 565 -18.21 -7.65 50.34
C ILE A 565 -17.64 -8.84 51.13
N ASN A 566 -16.59 -9.48 50.61
CA ASN A 566 -15.97 -10.62 51.30
C ASN A 566 -15.33 -10.23 52.63
N LEU A 567 -14.72 -9.04 52.72
CA LEU A 567 -14.19 -8.53 53.99
C LEU A 567 -15.29 -8.27 55.01
N ALA A 568 -16.44 -7.72 54.59
CA ALA A 568 -17.59 -7.52 55.47
C ALA A 568 -18.17 -8.86 55.95
N VAL A 569 -18.34 -9.84 55.06
CA VAL A 569 -18.78 -11.19 55.45
C VAL A 569 -17.77 -11.82 56.43
N ALA A 570 -16.47 -11.73 56.17
CA ALA A 570 -15.45 -12.32 57.05
C ALA A 570 -15.41 -11.70 58.46
N LEU A 571 -15.70 -10.41 58.60
CA LEU A 571 -15.64 -9.72 59.90
C LEU A 571 -16.92 -9.87 60.74
N PHE A 572 -18.08 -10.00 60.09
CA PHE A 572 -19.38 -9.89 60.75
C PHE A 572 -20.24 -11.16 60.67
N TYR A 573 -19.73 -12.26 60.11
CA TYR A 573 -20.41 -13.56 60.08
C TYR A 573 -20.11 -14.40 61.34
N PRO A 574 -21.08 -15.12 61.94
CA PRO A 574 -22.49 -15.25 61.55
C PRO A 574 -23.30 -14.00 61.85
N PHE A 575 -24.23 -13.66 60.96
CA PHE A 575 -25.15 -12.55 61.15
C PHE A 575 -26.12 -12.96 62.25
N GLY A 576 -25.86 -12.53 63.48
CA GLY A 576 -26.69 -12.87 64.63
C GLY A 576 -28.14 -12.47 64.38
N ASP A 577 -29.03 -13.45 64.42
CA ASP A 577 -30.49 -13.28 64.53
C ASP A 577 -30.90 -13.12 66.01
N ASP A 578 -29.92 -13.05 66.92
CA ASP A 578 -30.13 -12.77 68.32
C ASP A 578 -30.28 -11.24 68.48
N GLY A 579 -31.45 -10.81 68.95
CA GLY A 579 -31.92 -9.43 69.06
C GLY A 579 -31.13 -8.49 69.97
N ASP A 580 -29.80 -8.49 69.89
CA ASP A 580 -28.98 -7.34 70.19
C ASP A 580 -28.86 -6.49 68.93
N GLU A 581 -29.92 -5.70 68.64
CA GLU A 581 -29.75 -4.45 67.91
C GLU A 581 -28.71 -3.62 68.67
N GLY A 582 -27.44 -3.76 68.27
CA GLY A 582 -26.32 -3.05 68.85
C GLY A 582 -26.48 -1.55 68.65
N THR A 583 -27.24 -0.89 69.51
CA THR A 583 -27.18 0.56 69.72
C THR A 583 -25.83 0.88 70.34
N LEU A 584 -24.77 0.83 69.53
CA LEU A 584 -23.46 1.37 69.88
C LEU A 584 -23.59 2.88 70.11
N SER A 585 -22.84 3.36 71.10
CA SER A 585 -22.96 4.71 71.66
C SER A 585 -22.98 5.83 70.61
N PRO A 586 -23.67 6.97 70.86
CA PRO A 586 -23.72 8.13 69.97
C PRO A 586 -22.33 8.64 69.52
N LEU A 587 -21.29 8.35 70.31
CA LEU A 587 -19.89 8.68 70.02
C LEU A 587 -19.37 7.95 68.77
N PHE A 588 -19.72 6.67 68.56
CA PHE A 588 -19.32 5.93 67.37
C PHE A 588 -20.02 6.46 66.11
N SER A 589 -21.28 6.88 66.21
CA SER A 589 -22.00 7.54 65.11
C SER A 589 -21.35 8.85 64.69
N VAL A 590 -20.97 9.69 65.68
CA VAL A 590 -20.28 10.98 65.43
C VAL A 590 -18.89 10.74 64.85
N LEU A 591 -18.14 9.76 65.36
CA LEU A 591 -16.81 9.40 64.87
C LEU A 591 -16.86 8.94 63.40
N LEU A 592 -17.88 8.16 63.01
CA LEU A 592 -18.08 7.74 61.62
C LEU A 592 -18.43 8.94 60.71
N TRP A 593 -19.21 9.92 61.16
CA TRP A 593 -19.46 11.14 60.39
C TRP A 593 -18.20 12.00 60.23
N ILE A 594 -17.39 12.12 61.28
CA ILE A 594 -16.08 12.78 61.22
C ILE A 594 -15.18 12.03 60.22
N ALA A 595 -15.16 10.69 60.26
CA ALA A 595 -14.40 9.87 59.33
C ALA A 595 -14.88 10.06 57.87
N VAL A 596 -16.19 10.14 57.61
CA VAL A 596 -16.73 10.41 56.27
C VAL A 596 -16.32 11.82 55.80
N ALA A 597 -16.41 12.83 56.67
CA ALA A 597 -16.01 14.20 56.32
C ALA A 597 -14.50 14.32 56.02
N VAL A 598 -13.65 13.68 56.85
CA VAL A 598 -12.19 13.63 56.64
C VAL A 598 -11.86 12.89 55.35
N CYS A 599 -12.45 11.71 55.11
CA CYS A 599 -12.21 10.96 53.87
C CYS A 599 -12.74 11.67 52.62
N THR A 600 -13.84 12.43 52.72
CA THR A 600 -14.37 13.24 51.62
C THR A 600 -13.44 14.42 51.31
N SER A 601 -12.87 15.06 52.34
CA SER A 601 -11.84 16.09 52.16
C SER A 601 -10.58 15.54 51.50
N MET A 602 -10.15 14.33 51.88
CA MET A 602 -8.97 13.67 51.28
C MET A 602 -9.12 13.39 49.76
N LEU A 603 -10.33 13.28 49.22
CA LEU A 603 -10.56 13.12 47.77
C LEU A 603 -10.13 14.35 46.95
N PHE A 604 -10.15 15.54 47.54
CA PHE A 604 -9.76 16.78 46.88
C PHE A 604 -8.25 17.05 46.99
N PHE A 605 -7.61 16.64 48.09
CA PHE A 605 -6.20 16.94 48.38
C PHE A 605 -5.21 15.84 47.95
N PHE A 606 -5.62 14.57 47.95
CA PHE A 606 -4.72 13.44 47.64
C PHE A 606 -5.02 12.80 46.28
N SER A 607 -4.02 12.08 45.75
CA SER A 607 -4.16 11.37 44.46
C SER A 607 -5.33 10.39 44.47
N LYS A 608 -5.99 10.26 43.30
CA LYS A 608 -7.24 9.48 43.10
C LYS A 608 -7.26 8.08 43.74
N PRO A 609 -6.21 7.22 43.70
CA PRO A 609 -6.29 5.89 44.31
C PRO A 609 -6.21 5.90 45.84
N VAL A 610 -5.52 6.88 46.44
CA VAL A 610 -5.32 6.98 47.90
C VAL A 610 -6.54 7.63 48.57
N GLY A 611 -7.29 8.48 47.87
CA GLY A 611 -8.54 9.06 48.38
C GLY A 611 -9.76 8.15 48.24
N ILE A 612 -9.91 7.42 47.12
CA ILE A 612 -11.14 6.64 46.83
C ILE A 612 -11.31 5.45 47.78
N ARG A 613 -10.23 4.73 48.11
CA ARG A 613 -10.28 3.55 48.99
C ARG A 613 -10.76 3.86 50.41
N PRO A 614 -10.16 4.82 51.16
CA PRO A 614 -10.65 5.15 52.51
C PRO A 614 -12.03 5.79 52.49
N PHE A 615 -12.38 6.54 51.44
CA PHE A 615 -13.74 7.05 51.26
C PHE A 615 -14.79 5.93 51.12
N LEU A 616 -14.53 4.93 50.28
CA LEU A 616 -15.42 3.77 50.13
C LEU A 616 -15.55 3.00 51.46
N VAL A 617 -14.43 2.75 52.16
CA VAL A 617 -14.45 2.08 53.48
C VAL A 617 -15.28 2.87 54.49
N SER A 618 -15.10 4.19 54.54
CA SER A 618 -15.83 5.07 55.46
C SER A 618 -17.35 5.07 55.18
N ILE A 619 -17.74 5.09 53.89
CA ILE A 619 -19.15 4.95 53.47
C ILE A 619 -19.72 3.57 53.83
N MET A 620 -18.94 2.50 53.64
CA MET A 620 -19.38 1.15 53.95
C MET A 620 -19.59 0.94 55.45
N LEU A 621 -18.63 1.37 56.29
CA LEU A 621 -18.75 1.33 57.74
C LEU A 621 -19.96 2.15 58.23
N ARG A 622 -20.22 3.30 57.60
CA ARG A 622 -21.41 4.10 57.90
C ARG A 622 -22.70 3.39 57.49
N SER A 623 -22.75 2.80 56.29
CA SER A 623 -23.93 2.08 55.79
C SER A 623 -24.29 0.89 56.68
N ILE A 624 -23.28 0.11 57.11
CA ILE A 624 -23.42 -1.00 58.06
C ILE A 624 -24.04 -0.49 59.38
N TYR A 625 -23.57 0.64 59.89
CA TYR A 625 -24.07 1.23 61.14
C TYR A 625 -25.51 1.77 61.03
N THR A 626 -25.91 2.33 59.88
CA THR A 626 -27.22 3.00 59.74
C THR A 626 -28.34 2.10 59.22
N ILE A 627 -28.04 1.12 58.37
CA ILE A 627 -29.05 0.29 57.67
C ILE A 627 -29.01 -1.16 58.17
N GLY A 628 -27.94 -1.55 58.90
CA GLY A 628 -27.67 -2.93 59.27
C GLY A 628 -26.90 -3.68 58.19
N LEU A 629 -26.27 -4.79 58.58
CA LEU A 629 -25.32 -5.50 57.72
C LEU A 629 -25.99 -6.23 56.53
N GLY A 630 -27.13 -6.88 56.76
CA GLY A 630 -27.86 -7.62 55.72
C GLY A 630 -28.29 -6.75 54.53
N PRO A 631 -29.06 -5.66 54.74
CA PRO A 631 -29.45 -4.77 53.65
C PRO A 631 -28.27 -4.11 52.92
N THR A 632 -27.20 -3.77 53.64
CA THR A 632 -25.97 -3.23 53.04
C THR A 632 -25.29 -4.26 52.13
N LEU A 633 -25.23 -5.54 52.51
CA LEU A 633 -24.68 -6.60 51.67
C LEU A 633 -25.51 -6.82 50.39
N ILE A 634 -26.85 -6.79 50.50
CA ILE A 634 -27.75 -6.89 49.34
C ILE A 634 -27.52 -5.72 48.38
N LEU A 635 -27.40 -4.49 48.89
CA LEU A 635 -27.14 -3.30 48.09
C LEU A 635 -25.79 -3.39 47.34
N LEU A 636 -24.74 -3.82 48.04
CA LEU A 636 -23.40 -3.97 47.45
C LEU A 636 -23.34 -5.12 46.43
N GLY A 637 -24.00 -6.24 46.73
CA GLY A 637 -24.16 -7.36 45.81
C GLY A 637 -24.87 -6.97 44.52
N ALA A 638 -26.01 -6.26 44.65
CA ALA A 638 -26.75 -5.72 43.51
C ALA A 638 -25.92 -4.70 42.72
N ALA A 639 -25.18 -3.81 43.40
CA ALA A 639 -24.28 -2.85 42.75
C ALA A 639 -23.14 -3.56 41.98
N ASN A 640 -22.56 -4.62 42.54
CA ASN A 640 -21.53 -5.40 41.86
C ASN A 640 -22.09 -6.14 40.63
N LEU A 641 -23.30 -6.72 40.73
CA LEU A 641 -23.98 -7.36 39.61
C LEU A 641 -24.25 -6.35 38.48
N CYS A 642 -24.86 -5.20 38.78
CA CYS A 642 -25.11 -4.14 37.81
C CYS A 642 -23.81 -3.69 37.14
N ASN A 643 -22.76 -3.43 37.93
CA ASN A 643 -21.46 -3.06 37.41
C ASN A 643 -20.86 -4.16 36.49
N LYS A 644 -21.03 -5.43 36.85
CA LYS A 644 -20.53 -6.54 36.01
C LYS A 644 -21.31 -6.68 34.71
N ILE A 645 -22.62 -6.45 34.71
CA ILE A 645 -23.41 -6.42 33.47
C ILE A 645 -22.92 -5.28 32.56
N VAL A 646 -22.66 -4.09 33.11
CA VAL A 646 -22.05 -2.99 32.36
C VAL A 646 -20.68 -3.38 31.81
N PHE A 647 -19.82 -4.01 32.62
CA PHE A 647 -18.53 -4.53 32.17
C PHE A 647 -18.68 -5.53 31.02
N LEU A 648 -19.63 -6.47 31.10
CA LEU A 648 -19.85 -7.48 30.06
C LEU A 648 -20.28 -6.82 28.75
N VAL A 649 -21.22 -5.87 28.80
CA VAL A 649 -21.64 -5.09 27.62
C VAL A 649 -20.47 -4.31 27.05
N SER A 650 -19.65 -3.67 27.88
CA SER A 650 -18.44 -2.95 27.47
C SER A 650 -17.36 -3.87 26.87
N PHE A 651 -17.18 -5.08 27.41
CA PHE A 651 -16.22 -6.06 26.90
C PHE A 651 -16.60 -6.53 25.50
N VAL A 652 -17.86 -6.91 25.31
CA VAL A 652 -18.40 -7.34 24.02
C VAL A 652 -18.39 -6.15 23.03
N GLY A 653 -18.71 -4.95 23.51
CA GLY A 653 -18.64 -3.71 22.75
C GLY A 653 -17.23 -3.31 22.33
N ASN A 654 -16.20 -3.57 23.13
CA ASN A 654 -14.83 -3.17 22.78
C ASN A 654 -14.21 -4.09 21.73
N ARG A 655 -14.42 -5.41 21.85
CA ARG A 655 -13.84 -6.41 20.92
C ARG A 655 -14.68 -6.65 19.67
N GLY A 656 -15.90 -6.13 19.59
CA GLY A 656 -16.78 -6.30 18.44
C GLY A 656 -17.18 -7.76 18.17
N THR A 657 -17.20 -8.61 19.21
CA THR A 657 -17.42 -10.06 19.08
C THR A 657 -18.79 -10.43 18.51
N PHE A 658 -19.77 -9.51 18.51
CA PHE A 658 -21.06 -9.68 17.83
C PHE A 658 -20.93 -9.92 16.32
N THR A 659 -19.88 -9.40 15.68
CA THR A 659 -19.69 -9.53 14.22
C THR A 659 -19.30 -10.93 13.76
N ARG A 660 -18.72 -11.75 14.64
CA ARG A 660 -18.29 -13.14 14.36
C ARG A 660 -19.41 -14.19 14.50
N GLY A 661 -20.59 -13.78 14.96
CA GLY A 661 -21.76 -14.65 15.17
C GLY A 661 -21.77 -15.34 16.55
N TYR A 662 -22.97 -15.68 17.04
CA TYR A 662 -23.19 -16.18 18.41
C TYR A 662 -22.42 -17.45 18.77
N ARG A 663 -22.19 -18.36 17.80
CA ARG A 663 -21.51 -19.63 18.04
C ARG A 663 -20.03 -19.43 18.41
N ALA A 664 -19.37 -18.47 17.77
CA ALA A 664 -17.99 -18.11 18.09
C ALA A 664 -17.86 -17.44 19.46
N VAL A 665 -18.87 -16.65 19.87
CA VAL A 665 -18.91 -15.99 21.19
C VAL A 665 -19.00 -17.00 22.33
N ILE A 666 -19.83 -18.05 22.19
CA ILE A 666 -19.99 -19.08 23.22
C ILE A 666 -18.73 -19.94 23.36
N LEU A 667 -17.94 -20.11 22.29
CA LEU A 667 -16.68 -20.86 22.32
C LEU A 667 -15.52 -20.05 22.93
N ASP A 668 -15.67 -18.73 23.11
CA ASP A 668 -14.64 -17.90 23.73
C ASP A 668 -14.61 -18.11 25.26
N MET A 669 -13.52 -18.72 25.75
CA MET A 669 -13.31 -19.01 27.17
C MET A 669 -13.29 -17.74 28.02
N ALA A 670 -12.83 -16.61 27.48
CA ALA A 670 -12.81 -15.34 28.21
C ALA A 670 -14.24 -14.82 28.45
N PHE A 671 -15.12 -14.97 27.46
CA PHE A 671 -16.53 -14.61 27.59
C PHE A 671 -17.24 -15.55 28.59
N LEU A 672 -17.02 -16.86 28.48
CA LEU A 672 -17.59 -17.85 29.42
C LEU A 672 -17.18 -17.58 30.87
N TYR A 673 -15.92 -17.19 31.11
CA TYR A 673 -15.45 -16.81 32.43
C TYR A 673 -16.24 -15.62 33.00
N HIS A 674 -16.50 -14.59 32.20
CA HIS A 674 -17.28 -13.42 32.65
C HIS A 674 -18.77 -13.75 32.86
N VAL A 675 -19.35 -14.64 32.05
CA VAL A 675 -20.72 -15.14 32.27
C VAL A 675 -20.80 -15.96 33.57
N ALA A 676 -19.85 -16.85 33.82
CA ALA A 676 -19.77 -17.61 35.06
C ALA A 676 -19.64 -16.68 36.28
N TYR A 677 -18.85 -15.61 36.19
CA TYR A 677 -18.76 -14.59 37.24
C TYR A 677 -20.11 -13.93 37.54
N VAL A 678 -20.89 -13.59 36.50
CA VAL A 678 -22.25 -13.04 36.68
C VAL A 678 -23.17 -14.06 37.36
N LEU A 679 -23.10 -15.33 36.99
CA LEU A 679 -23.88 -16.40 37.63
C LEU A 679 -23.53 -16.55 39.12
N VAL A 680 -22.25 -16.50 39.48
CA VAL A 680 -21.81 -16.54 40.89
C VAL A 680 -22.29 -15.31 41.66
N CYS A 681 -22.29 -14.12 41.03
CA CYS A 681 -22.88 -12.91 41.64
C CYS A 681 -24.38 -13.08 41.91
N MET A 682 -25.12 -13.70 40.98
CA MET A 682 -26.56 -14.00 41.15
C MET A 682 -26.78 -14.99 42.30
N LEU A 683 -25.98 -16.06 42.37
CA LEU A 683 -26.05 -17.03 43.48
C LEU A 683 -25.69 -16.39 44.83
N GLY A 684 -24.72 -15.48 44.85
CA GLY A 684 -24.36 -14.70 46.05
C GLY A 684 -25.45 -13.76 46.54
N LEU A 685 -26.30 -13.26 45.64
CA LEU A 685 -27.40 -12.36 45.98
C LEU A 685 -28.68 -13.09 46.40
N PHE A 686 -29.00 -14.23 45.77
CA PHE A 686 -30.28 -14.92 45.95
C PHE A 686 -30.22 -16.20 46.80
N VAL A 687 -29.05 -16.84 46.94
CA VAL A 687 -28.91 -18.14 47.62
C VAL A 687 -28.20 -18.00 48.97
N HIS A 688 -26.94 -17.56 48.96
CA HIS A 688 -26.14 -17.42 50.18
C HIS A 688 -24.90 -16.53 49.94
N GLU A 689 -24.50 -15.72 50.91
CA GLU A 689 -23.40 -14.74 50.78
C GLU A 689 -22.04 -15.39 50.55
N PHE A 690 -21.87 -16.66 50.94
CA PHE A 690 -20.61 -17.40 50.74
C PHE A 690 -20.21 -17.57 49.28
N PHE A 691 -21.14 -17.50 48.33
CA PHE A 691 -20.78 -17.53 46.91
C PHE A 691 -19.91 -16.33 46.48
N TYR A 692 -19.94 -15.21 47.23
CA TYR A 692 -19.03 -14.09 46.98
C TYR A 692 -17.55 -14.45 47.14
N SER A 693 -17.22 -15.50 47.90
CA SER A 693 -15.84 -15.97 48.07
C SER A 693 -15.19 -16.40 46.75
N PHE A 694 -15.96 -17.03 45.86
CA PHE A 694 -15.49 -17.43 44.52
C PHE A 694 -15.13 -16.25 43.64
N LEU A 695 -15.71 -15.05 43.87
CA LEU A 695 -15.38 -13.86 43.09
C LEU A 695 -13.95 -13.36 43.34
N LEU A 696 -13.32 -13.74 44.46
CA LEU A 696 -11.93 -13.38 44.77
C LEU A 696 -10.93 -14.04 43.82
N PHE A 697 -11.30 -15.16 43.17
CA PHE A 697 -10.46 -15.80 42.15
C PHE A 697 -10.21 -14.90 40.93
N ASP A 698 -10.98 -13.83 40.75
CA ASP A 698 -10.72 -12.82 39.71
C ASP A 698 -9.36 -12.12 39.85
N LEU A 699 -8.74 -12.16 41.04
CA LEU A 699 -7.36 -11.73 41.24
C LEU A 699 -6.39 -12.45 40.31
N VAL A 700 -6.62 -13.75 40.06
CA VAL A 700 -5.77 -14.59 39.20
C VAL A 700 -5.81 -14.14 37.74
N TYR A 701 -7.00 -13.79 37.23
CA TYR A 701 -7.16 -13.35 35.85
C TYR A 701 -6.57 -11.95 35.62
N ARG A 702 -6.58 -11.13 36.67
CA ARG A 702 -6.15 -9.73 36.62
C ARG A 702 -4.63 -9.55 36.72
N GLU A 703 -3.95 -10.38 37.51
CA GLU A 703 -2.50 -10.31 37.72
C GLU A 703 -1.76 -11.38 36.91
N GLU A 704 -1.01 -10.95 35.89
CA GLU A 704 -0.25 -11.85 35.02
C GLU A 704 0.78 -12.69 35.80
N THR A 705 1.34 -12.14 36.87
CA THR A 705 2.32 -12.81 37.72
C THR A 705 1.73 -14.06 38.40
N LEU A 706 0.52 -13.95 38.96
CA LEU A 706 -0.19 -15.07 39.59
C LEU A 706 -0.64 -16.09 38.54
N LEU A 707 -1.10 -15.62 37.38
CA LEU A 707 -1.44 -16.51 36.26
C LEU A 707 -0.23 -17.37 35.85
N ASN A 708 0.97 -16.78 35.81
CA ASN A 708 2.21 -17.50 35.51
C ASN A 708 2.57 -18.53 36.60
N VAL A 709 2.28 -18.25 37.87
CA VAL A 709 2.42 -19.21 38.98
C VAL A 709 1.45 -20.39 38.85
N ILE A 710 0.22 -20.17 38.38
CA ILE A 710 -0.71 -21.28 38.11
C ILE A 710 -0.30 -22.07 36.86
N LYS A 711 0.27 -21.38 35.87
CA LYS A 711 0.80 -22.02 34.65
C LYS A 711 1.93 -23.00 34.94
N SER A 712 2.77 -22.75 35.96
CA SER A 712 3.85 -23.69 36.32
C SER A 712 3.29 -25.05 36.74
N VAL A 713 2.19 -25.07 37.51
CA VAL A 713 1.52 -26.31 37.93
C VAL A 713 0.70 -26.94 36.80
N THR A 714 0.01 -26.13 36.00
CA THR A 714 -0.94 -26.64 34.99
C THR A 714 -0.27 -27.13 33.69
N ARG A 715 0.87 -26.55 33.28
CA ARG A 715 1.56 -26.92 32.02
C ARG A 715 2.04 -28.37 32.03
N ASN A 716 2.74 -28.77 33.09
CA ASN A 716 3.17 -30.16 33.28
C ASN A 716 2.24 -30.90 34.26
N GLY A 717 0.97 -30.50 34.36
CA GLY A 717 0.01 -31.11 35.29
C GLY A 717 -0.15 -32.63 35.11
N ARG A 718 0.04 -33.14 33.89
CA ARG A 718 0.03 -34.58 33.61
C ARG A 718 1.12 -35.34 34.37
N SER A 719 2.35 -34.83 34.44
CA SER A 719 3.42 -35.50 35.17
C SER A 719 3.21 -35.39 36.68
N ILE A 720 2.70 -34.25 37.18
CA ILE A 720 2.32 -34.09 38.59
C ILE A 720 1.26 -35.11 39.00
N ILE A 721 0.20 -35.27 38.20
CA ILE A 721 -0.86 -36.26 38.45
C ILE A 721 -0.29 -37.68 38.42
N LEU A 722 0.59 -38.00 37.46
CA LEU A 722 1.21 -39.32 37.37
C LEU A 722 2.10 -39.62 38.59
N THR A 723 2.86 -38.64 39.08
CA THR A 723 3.65 -38.76 40.32
C THR A 723 2.76 -38.92 41.55
N ALA A 724 1.63 -38.22 41.62
CA ALA A 724 0.66 -38.42 42.70
C ALA A 724 0.02 -39.81 42.67
N VAL A 725 -0.26 -40.34 41.47
CA VAL A 725 -0.72 -41.73 41.29
C VAL A 725 0.37 -42.73 41.72
N LEU A 726 1.64 -42.48 41.38
CA LEU A 726 2.76 -43.28 41.87
C LEU A 726 2.86 -43.24 43.41
N ALA A 727 2.68 -42.07 44.02
CA ALA A 727 2.63 -41.90 45.48
C ALA A 727 1.50 -42.75 46.10
N LEU A 728 0.31 -42.72 45.50
CA LEU A 728 -0.83 -43.51 45.94
C LEU A 728 -0.57 -45.01 45.83
N ILE A 729 0.06 -45.47 44.75
CA ILE A 729 0.45 -46.88 44.57
C ILE A 729 1.48 -47.30 45.63
N LEU A 730 2.47 -46.46 45.91
CA LEU A 730 3.48 -46.76 46.94
C LEU A 730 2.83 -46.81 48.34
N VAL A 731 2.00 -45.83 48.69
CA VAL A 731 1.23 -45.83 49.93
C VAL A 731 0.36 -47.08 50.04
N TYR A 732 -0.27 -47.51 48.96
CA TYR A 732 -1.06 -48.73 48.91
C TYR A 732 -0.22 -49.99 49.21
N LEU A 733 0.98 -50.11 48.63
CA LEU A 733 1.90 -51.23 48.91
C LEU A 733 2.37 -51.23 50.37
N PHE A 734 2.75 -50.08 50.92
CA PHE A 734 3.11 -49.96 52.33
C PHE A 734 1.93 -50.30 53.25
N SER A 735 0.70 -49.94 52.86
CA SER A 735 -0.51 -50.26 53.62
C SER A 735 -0.83 -51.75 53.63
N ILE A 736 -0.54 -52.50 52.55
CA ILE A 736 -0.65 -53.97 52.54
C ILE A 736 0.34 -54.60 53.52
N ILE A 737 1.59 -54.14 53.51
CA ILE A 737 2.63 -54.63 54.43
C ILE A 737 2.24 -54.30 55.88
N GLY A 738 1.76 -53.08 56.11
CA GLY A 738 1.24 -52.63 57.41
C GLY A 738 0.07 -53.49 57.90
N PHE A 739 -0.88 -53.79 57.02
CA PHE A 739 -2.06 -54.61 57.34
C PHE A 739 -1.73 -56.07 57.65
N LEU A 740 -0.75 -56.67 56.96
CA LEU A 740 -0.38 -58.07 57.14
C LEU A 740 0.53 -58.30 58.36
N PHE A 741 1.48 -57.41 58.62
CA PHE A 741 2.53 -57.63 59.62
C PHE A 741 2.48 -56.70 60.83
N LEU A 742 1.89 -55.51 60.70
CA LEU A 742 1.94 -54.44 61.71
C LEU A 742 0.53 -54.00 62.16
N LYS A 743 -0.48 -54.85 61.95
CA LYS A 743 -1.90 -54.51 62.17
C LYS A 743 -2.17 -53.96 63.57
N ASP A 744 -1.61 -54.60 64.59
CA ASP A 744 -1.84 -54.24 65.99
C ASP A 744 -1.11 -52.96 66.43
N ASP A 745 -0.15 -52.46 65.64
CA ASP A 745 0.56 -51.21 65.93
C ASP A 745 -0.22 -49.97 65.46
N PHE A 746 -1.23 -50.14 64.60
CA PHE A 746 -2.13 -49.08 64.12
C PHE A 746 -3.19 -48.74 65.17
N THR A 747 -2.72 -48.16 66.27
CA THR A 747 -3.54 -47.58 67.33
C THR A 747 -3.38 -46.08 67.32
N MET A 748 -4.49 -45.34 67.19
CA MET A 748 -4.49 -43.88 67.24
C MET A 748 -5.22 -43.40 68.49
N GLU A 749 -4.72 -42.32 69.09
CA GLU A 749 -5.45 -41.62 70.14
C GLU A 749 -6.60 -40.82 69.50
N VAL A 750 -7.82 -41.06 69.95
CA VAL A 750 -9.05 -40.46 69.41
C VAL A 750 -9.89 -39.88 70.54
N ASP A 751 -10.22 -38.60 70.43
CA ASP A 751 -11.16 -37.94 71.32
C ASP A 751 -12.59 -38.30 70.90
N ARG A 752 -13.25 -39.18 71.67
CA ARG A 752 -14.65 -39.52 71.44
C ARG A 752 -15.55 -38.31 71.72
N LEU A 753 -16.32 -37.89 70.71
CA LEU A 753 -17.34 -36.85 70.87
C LEU A 753 -18.41 -37.34 71.87
N LYS A 754 -18.60 -36.60 72.97
CA LYS A 754 -19.65 -36.88 73.97
C LYS A 754 -21.01 -36.95 73.29
N THR A 755 -21.56 -38.14 73.12
CA THR A 755 -22.93 -38.31 72.63
C THR A 755 -23.89 -37.83 73.72
N ARG A 756 -24.76 -36.86 73.41
CA ARG A 756 -25.87 -36.47 74.28
C ARG A 756 -26.85 -37.66 74.37
N ALA A 757 -26.66 -38.53 75.35
CA ALA A 757 -27.69 -39.43 75.86
C ALA A 757 -27.68 -39.34 77.40
N PRO A 758 -28.84 -39.32 78.07
CA PRO A 758 -28.91 -39.05 79.50
C PRO A 758 -28.51 -40.29 80.30
N VAL A 759 -27.57 -40.06 81.23
CA VAL A 759 -27.40 -40.69 82.55
C VAL A 759 -27.98 -42.10 82.72
N THR A 760 -27.13 -43.11 82.58
CA THR A 760 -26.96 -44.16 83.60
C THR A 760 -25.50 -44.58 83.63
N ALA A 761 -24.98 -44.70 84.85
CA ALA A 761 -23.58 -44.91 85.19
C ALA A 761 -22.95 -46.16 84.54
N ASP A 762 -21.71 -46.01 84.10
CA ASP A 762 -20.61 -46.83 84.63
C ASP A 762 -19.28 -46.06 84.54
N GLU A 763 -18.49 -46.11 85.62
CA GLU A 763 -17.15 -45.55 85.72
C GLU A 763 -16.16 -46.49 85.02
N GLY A 764 -16.18 -46.50 83.69
CA GLY A 764 -15.12 -47.08 82.86
C GLY A 764 -14.30 -45.94 82.26
N ARG A 765 -13.07 -45.76 82.73
CA ARG A 765 -12.06 -44.96 82.01
C ARG A 765 -11.68 -45.75 80.76
N GLU A 766 -12.54 -45.75 79.75
CA GLU A 766 -12.26 -46.40 78.47
C GLU A 766 -11.18 -45.60 77.76
N ASP A 767 -10.04 -46.27 77.52
CA ASP A 767 -8.87 -45.68 76.88
C ASP A 767 -9.25 -45.07 75.52
N GLY A 768 -8.88 -43.81 75.31
CA GLY A 768 -9.10 -43.06 74.07
C GLY A 768 -8.21 -43.54 72.92
N ILE A 769 -8.00 -44.85 72.77
CA ILE A 769 -7.14 -45.47 71.77
C ILE A 769 -8.00 -46.36 70.88
N GLU A 770 -8.04 -46.06 69.58
CA GLU A 770 -8.82 -46.81 68.59
C GLU A 770 -7.92 -47.45 67.53
N ARG A 771 -8.29 -48.67 67.08
CA ARG A 771 -7.56 -49.40 66.04
C ARG A 771 -8.00 -48.93 64.66
N THR A 772 -7.06 -48.44 63.85
CA THR A 772 -7.36 -47.76 62.58
C THR A 772 -6.99 -48.56 61.32
N CYS A 773 -6.56 -49.82 61.49
CA CYS A 773 -6.17 -50.73 60.39
C CYS A 773 -6.90 -52.08 60.47
N ASP A 774 -8.18 -52.11 60.85
CA ASP A 774 -8.98 -53.36 60.86
C ASP A 774 -9.43 -53.82 59.47
N THR A 775 -9.57 -52.89 58.53
CA THR A 775 -9.76 -53.18 57.11
C THR A 775 -8.62 -52.56 56.29
N LEU A 776 -8.30 -53.18 55.16
CA LEU A 776 -7.25 -52.67 54.27
C LEU A 776 -7.54 -51.24 53.81
N LEU A 777 -8.81 -50.90 53.55
CA LEU A 777 -9.22 -49.54 53.16
C LEU A 777 -8.94 -48.53 54.27
N MET A 778 -9.31 -48.85 55.52
CA MET A 778 -8.99 -47.99 56.68
C MET A 778 -7.48 -47.83 56.85
N CYS A 779 -6.71 -48.89 56.63
CA CYS A 779 -5.26 -48.83 56.69
C CYS A 779 -4.68 -47.89 55.62
N ILE A 780 -5.14 -47.99 54.36
CA ILE A 780 -4.73 -47.10 53.26
C ILE A 780 -5.07 -45.65 53.57
N VAL A 781 -6.30 -45.37 54.04
CA VAL A 781 -6.73 -44.02 54.39
C VAL A 781 -5.88 -43.46 55.55
N THR A 782 -5.58 -44.27 56.56
CA THR A 782 -4.76 -43.89 57.71
C THR A 782 -3.33 -43.57 57.28
N VAL A 783 -2.69 -44.44 56.49
CA VAL A 783 -1.31 -44.22 56.00
C VAL A 783 -1.25 -43.04 55.03
N LEU A 784 -2.26 -42.86 54.16
CA LEU A 784 -2.32 -41.74 53.21
C LEU A 784 -2.50 -40.40 53.92
N ASN A 785 -3.47 -40.29 54.81
CA ASN A 785 -3.81 -39.02 55.46
C ASN A 785 -2.77 -38.67 56.54
N GLN A 786 -2.53 -39.58 57.48
CA GLN A 786 -1.70 -39.28 58.64
C GLN A 786 -0.21 -39.53 58.36
N GLY A 787 0.11 -40.52 57.53
CA GLY A 787 1.51 -40.83 57.16
C GLY A 787 2.15 -39.81 56.22
N LEU A 788 1.40 -39.22 55.28
CA LEU A 788 1.92 -38.17 54.39
C LEU A 788 1.93 -36.78 55.05
N ARG A 789 0.92 -36.44 55.86
CA ARG A 789 0.72 -35.08 56.38
C ARG A 789 1.61 -34.74 57.58
N ASN A 790 1.98 -35.72 58.41
CA ASN A 790 2.75 -35.47 59.63
C ASN A 790 4.25 -35.20 59.39
N GLY A 791 4.73 -35.30 58.14
CA GLY A 791 6.10 -34.90 57.76
C GLY A 791 7.21 -35.87 58.18
N GLY A 792 7.10 -36.57 59.31
CA GLY A 792 8.06 -37.61 59.76
C GLY A 792 7.75 -39.03 59.26
N GLY A 793 6.67 -39.19 58.49
CA GLY A 793 6.22 -40.46 57.93
C GLY A 793 5.17 -41.16 58.80
N VAL A 794 4.84 -42.40 58.45
CA VAL A 794 3.81 -43.19 59.13
C VAL A 794 4.22 -43.63 60.54
N GLY A 795 5.53 -43.70 60.82
CA GLY A 795 6.09 -44.12 62.12
C GLY A 795 5.67 -43.24 63.30
N ASP A 796 5.39 -41.95 63.06
CA ASP A 796 4.95 -41.01 64.11
C ASP A 796 3.51 -41.24 64.57
N VAL A 797 2.72 -41.94 63.75
CA VAL A 797 1.30 -42.27 64.01
C VAL A 797 1.16 -43.57 64.78
N LEU A 798 2.09 -44.47 64.51
CA LEU A 798 2.08 -45.83 65.00
C LEU A 798 2.62 -45.88 66.43
N ARG A 799 2.20 -46.87 67.20
CA ARG A 799 2.68 -47.05 68.57
C ARG A 799 4.20 -47.18 68.58
N ARG A 800 4.88 -46.50 69.51
CA ARG A 800 6.33 -46.64 69.70
C ARG A 800 6.66 -48.06 70.19
N PRO A 801 7.42 -48.87 69.42
CA PRO A 801 7.76 -50.24 69.81
C PRO A 801 8.81 -50.27 70.93
N SER A 802 8.74 -51.27 71.82
CA SER A 802 9.80 -51.52 72.82
C SER A 802 11.01 -52.21 72.17
N LYS A 803 12.21 -52.05 72.77
CA LYS A 803 13.47 -52.64 72.27
C LYS A 803 13.46 -54.17 72.31
N ASP A 804 12.65 -54.77 73.19
CA ASP A 804 12.60 -56.22 73.42
C ASP A 804 11.61 -56.94 72.49
N GLU A 805 10.86 -56.20 71.65
CA GLU A 805 9.89 -56.79 70.72
C GLU A 805 10.60 -57.41 69.50
N PRO A 806 10.23 -58.63 69.06
CA PRO A 806 10.93 -59.35 68.00
C PRO A 806 10.85 -58.65 66.63
N LEU A 807 9.84 -57.79 66.43
CA LEU A 807 9.61 -57.05 65.20
C LEU A 807 10.20 -55.63 65.22
N PHE A 808 10.91 -55.23 66.29
CA PHE A 808 11.48 -53.89 66.43
C PHE A 808 12.38 -53.49 65.23
N ALA A 809 13.27 -54.39 64.79
CA ALA A 809 14.16 -54.09 63.67
C ALA A 809 13.41 -53.97 62.33
N ALA A 810 12.44 -54.86 62.07
CA ALA A 810 11.61 -54.82 60.87
C ALA A 810 10.74 -53.55 60.85
N ARG A 811 10.25 -53.13 62.01
CA ARG A 811 9.45 -51.92 62.24
C ARG A 811 10.24 -50.64 61.93
N VAL A 812 11.47 -50.52 62.43
CA VAL A 812 12.35 -49.37 62.13
C VAL A 812 12.68 -49.31 60.64
N ILE A 813 12.95 -50.46 59.99
CA ILE A 813 13.21 -50.50 58.55
C ILE A 813 11.97 -50.05 57.75
N TYR A 814 10.78 -50.48 58.14
CA TYR A 814 9.53 -50.06 57.52
C TYR A 814 9.33 -48.53 57.61
N ASP A 815 9.53 -47.95 58.79
CA ASP A 815 9.38 -46.52 59.02
C ASP A 815 10.41 -45.69 58.22
N LEU A 816 11.68 -46.14 58.19
CA LEU A 816 12.73 -45.48 57.41
C LEU A 816 12.49 -45.59 55.90
N LEU A 817 12.07 -46.76 55.40
CA LEU A 817 11.76 -46.95 53.98
C LEU A 817 10.59 -46.07 53.56
N PHE A 818 9.54 -46.00 54.37
CA PHE A 818 8.41 -45.11 54.10
C PHE A 818 8.86 -43.65 54.05
N PHE A 819 9.65 -43.21 55.04
CA PHE A 819 10.16 -41.84 55.11
C PHE A 819 11.05 -41.49 53.91
N PHE A 820 12.04 -42.30 53.57
CA PHE A 820 12.93 -42.01 52.44
C PHE A 820 12.24 -42.10 51.08
N ILE A 821 11.45 -43.16 50.85
CA ILE A 821 10.85 -43.38 49.52
C ILE A 821 9.65 -42.44 49.31
N VAL A 822 8.72 -42.36 50.24
CA VAL A 822 7.47 -41.64 50.03
C VAL A 822 7.60 -40.16 50.35
N ILE A 823 8.21 -39.80 51.48
CA ILE A 823 8.33 -38.40 51.88
C ILE A 823 9.51 -37.72 51.17
N ILE A 824 10.72 -38.27 51.29
CA ILE A 824 11.91 -37.60 50.73
C ILE A 824 11.97 -37.68 49.21
N ILE A 825 11.70 -38.84 48.60
CA ILE A 825 11.82 -38.98 47.14
C ILE A 825 10.54 -38.50 46.45
N VAL A 826 9.38 -39.11 46.72
CA VAL A 826 8.17 -38.87 45.91
C VAL A 826 7.60 -37.46 46.12
N LEU A 827 7.48 -36.97 47.36
CA LEU A 827 6.92 -35.64 47.61
C LEU A 827 7.85 -34.53 47.06
N ASN A 828 9.16 -34.67 47.21
CA ASN A 828 10.11 -33.73 46.62
C ASN A 828 10.23 -33.84 45.10
N LEU A 829 9.89 -34.99 44.49
CA LEU A 829 9.81 -35.11 43.04
C LEU A 829 8.69 -34.24 42.47
N ILE A 830 7.54 -34.15 43.15
CA ILE A 830 6.44 -33.24 42.78
C ILE A 830 6.95 -31.79 42.80
N PHE A 831 7.62 -31.36 43.88
CA PHE A 831 8.21 -30.03 43.95
C PHE A 831 9.31 -29.81 42.89
N GLY A 832 10.12 -30.83 42.60
CA GLY A 832 11.15 -30.80 41.57
C GLY A 832 10.57 -30.52 40.18
N VAL A 833 9.48 -31.21 39.80
CA VAL A 833 8.76 -30.96 38.54
C VAL A 833 8.23 -29.53 38.48
N ILE A 834 7.70 -29.00 39.59
CA ILE A 834 7.21 -27.61 39.65
C ILE A 834 8.37 -26.62 39.47
N ILE A 835 9.53 -26.83 40.10
CA ILE A 835 10.69 -25.93 39.94
C ILE A 835 11.20 -25.94 38.50
N ASP A 836 11.26 -27.11 37.86
CA ASP A 836 11.65 -27.25 36.46
C ASP A 836 10.71 -26.47 35.53
N THR A 837 9.38 -26.59 35.74
CA THR A 837 8.40 -25.81 34.96
C THR A 837 8.55 -24.29 35.13
N PHE A 838 8.98 -23.82 36.30
CA PHE A 838 9.27 -22.39 36.51
C PHE A 838 10.49 -21.94 35.72
N ALA A 839 11.54 -22.76 35.68
CA ALA A 839 12.73 -22.48 34.87
C ALA A 839 12.37 -22.42 33.38
N ASP A 840 11.56 -23.36 32.89
CA ASP A 840 11.07 -23.39 31.51
C ASP A 840 10.25 -22.15 31.15
N LEU A 841 9.25 -21.79 31.96
CA LEU A 841 8.41 -20.62 31.71
C LEU A 841 9.22 -19.33 31.72
N ARG A 842 10.22 -19.22 32.60
CA ARG A 842 11.14 -18.07 32.65
C ARG A 842 12.01 -18.00 31.40
N SER A 843 12.61 -19.12 31.00
CA SER A 843 13.46 -19.21 29.81
C SER A 843 12.67 -18.87 28.55
N GLU A 844 11.44 -19.38 28.42
CA GLU A 844 10.57 -19.08 27.29
C GLU A 844 10.17 -17.61 27.24
N LYS A 845 9.79 -17.01 28.39
CA LYS A 845 9.46 -15.57 28.46
C LYS A 845 10.66 -14.71 28.09
N GLN A 846 11.85 -15.03 28.61
CA GLN A 846 13.08 -14.33 28.28
C GLN A 846 13.41 -14.43 26.79
N LYS A 847 13.33 -15.62 26.21
CA LYS A 847 13.55 -15.85 24.77
C LYS A 847 12.54 -15.10 23.90
N LYS A 848 11.25 -15.08 24.30
CA LYS A 848 10.20 -14.30 23.62
C LYS A 848 10.48 -12.79 23.68
N GLU A 849 10.85 -12.26 24.84
CA GLU A 849 11.19 -10.84 24.99
C GLU A 849 12.46 -10.45 24.22
N GLU A 850 13.47 -11.31 24.19
CA GLU A 850 14.68 -11.12 23.40
C GLU A 850 14.34 -11.03 21.92
N ILE A 851 13.63 -12.04 21.39
CA ILE A 851 13.17 -12.08 19.99
C ILE A 851 12.38 -10.81 19.61
N LEU A 852 11.50 -10.32 20.49
CA LEU A 852 10.70 -9.11 20.22
C LEU A 852 11.54 -7.83 20.17
N LYS A 853 12.71 -7.80 20.84
CA LYS A 853 13.61 -6.64 20.89
C LYS A 853 14.72 -6.71 19.84
N THR A 854 15.21 -7.90 19.51
CA THR A 854 16.38 -8.12 18.66
C THR A 854 16.02 -8.52 17.23
N THR A 855 14.84 -9.10 16.98
CA THR A 855 14.43 -9.51 15.63
C THR A 855 13.33 -8.60 15.07
N CYS A 856 13.44 -8.22 13.80
CA CYS A 856 12.36 -7.52 13.09
C CYS A 856 11.13 -8.43 12.92
N PHE A 857 9.93 -7.88 13.14
CA PHE A 857 8.67 -8.63 13.10
C PHE A 857 8.32 -9.16 11.70
N ILE A 858 8.67 -8.42 10.64
CA ILE A 858 8.30 -8.76 9.26
C ILE A 858 9.39 -9.58 8.58
N CYS A 859 10.60 -9.02 8.44
CA CYS A 859 11.67 -9.67 7.68
C CYS A 859 12.43 -10.76 8.44
N GLY A 860 12.30 -10.83 9.77
CA GLY A 860 13.00 -11.83 10.59
C GLY A 860 14.50 -11.58 10.77
N LEU A 861 15.02 -10.44 10.33
CA LEU A 861 16.43 -10.06 10.52
C LEU A 861 16.71 -9.63 11.96
N GLU A 862 17.91 -9.98 12.43
CA GLU A 862 18.42 -9.59 13.74
C GLU A 862 19.00 -8.17 13.72
N ARG A 863 19.04 -7.53 14.90
CA ARG A 863 19.52 -6.17 15.12
C ARG A 863 20.98 -5.98 14.71
N ASP A 864 21.81 -7.01 14.89
CA ASP A 864 23.24 -7.02 14.55
C ASP A 864 23.52 -6.64 13.09
N LYS A 865 22.61 -6.95 12.16
CA LYS A 865 22.76 -6.66 10.72
C LYS A 865 22.70 -5.17 10.40
N PHE A 866 22.17 -4.34 11.30
CA PHE A 866 21.93 -2.92 11.07
C PHE A 866 22.91 -1.99 11.79
N ASP A 867 23.72 -2.50 12.74
CA ASP A 867 24.57 -1.66 13.60
C ASP A 867 25.65 -0.87 12.83
N ASN A 868 26.10 -1.37 11.67
CA ASN A 868 27.11 -0.73 10.82
C ASN A 868 26.53 -0.10 9.54
N LYS A 869 25.22 0.11 9.46
CA LYS A 869 24.52 0.64 8.28
C LYS A 869 23.96 2.03 8.55
N THR A 870 23.62 2.74 7.48
CA THR A 870 23.08 4.11 7.55
C THR A 870 21.71 4.17 8.21
N VAL A 871 20.94 3.07 8.13
CA VAL A 871 19.62 2.93 8.72
C VAL A 871 19.73 2.13 10.01
N SER A 872 19.24 2.70 11.12
CA SER A 872 19.22 2.02 12.42
C SER A 872 18.09 0.99 12.48
N PHE A 873 18.23 -0.03 13.35
CA PHE A 873 17.18 -1.03 13.56
C PHE A 873 15.84 -0.43 14.03
N GLU A 874 15.87 0.63 14.84
CA GLU A 874 14.65 1.32 15.29
C GLU A 874 13.96 2.06 14.15
N GLU A 875 14.73 2.63 13.23
CA GLU A 875 14.21 3.25 12.02
C GLU A 875 13.62 2.18 11.09
N GLN A 876 14.33 1.06 10.88
CA GLN A 876 13.81 -0.09 10.13
C GLN A 876 12.43 -0.54 10.62
N ILE A 877 12.22 -0.68 11.94
CA ILE A 877 10.93 -1.17 12.48
C ILE A 877 9.83 -0.12 12.42
N LYS A 878 10.16 1.16 12.55
CA LYS A 878 9.17 2.24 12.63
C LYS A 878 8.77 2.79 11.26
N SER A 879 9.74 2.92 10.34
CA SER A 879 9.53 3.55 9.05
C SER A 879 9.37 2.50 7.95
N GLU A 880 10.31 1.57 7.76
CA GLU A 880 10.32 0.64 6.61
C GLU A 880 9.44 -0.60 6.83
N HIS A 881 9.71 -1.37 7.87
CA HIS A 881 9.06 -2.64 8.21
C HIS A 881 8.08 -2.49 9.37
N ASN A 882 7.28 -1.44 9.32
CA ASN A 882 6.22 -1.24 10.30
C ASN A 882 5.06 -2.21 10.06
N LYS A 883 4.91 -3.19 10.94
CA LYS A 883 3.84 -4.19 10.91
C LYS A 883 2.43 -3.61 10.71
N TRP A 884 2.14 -2.42 11.23
CA TRP A 884 0.82 -1.79 11.08
C TRP A 884 0.62 -1.21 9.67
N HIS A 885 1.69 -0.78 8.99
CA HIS A 885 1.58 -0.34 7.60
C HIS A 885 1.16 -1.50 6.70
N TYR A 886 1.68 -2.71 6.91
CA TYR A 886 1.20 -3.91 6.18
C TYR A 886 -0.28 -4.19 6.42
N LEU A 887 -0.77 -4.05 7.66
CA LEU A 887 -2.20 -4.15 7.95
C LEU A 887 -3.01 -3.09 7.20
N TYR A 888 -2.55 -1.84 7.21
CA TYR A 888 -3.22 -0.74 6.52
C TYR A 888 -3.27 -0.95 5.01
N PHE A 889 -2.21 -1.51 4.42
CA PHE A 889 -2.17 -1.85 3.02
C PHE A 889 -3.17 -2.97 2.66
N ILE A 890 -3.25 -4.02 3.46
CA ILE A 890 -4.24 -5.09 3.26
C ILE A 890 -5.67 -4.54 3.37
N VAL A 891 -5.91 -3.62 4.31
CA VAL A 891 -7.21 -2.94 4.45
C VAL A 891 -7.50 -2.02 3.27
N LEU A 892 -6.50 -1.31 2.75
CA LEU A 892 -6.63 -0.46 1.55
C LEU A 892 -7.08 -1.32 0.36
N VAL A 893 -6.39 -2.41 0.07
CA VAL A 893 -6.74 -3.33 -1.03
C VAL A 893 -8.17 -3.86 -0.86
N LYS A 894 -8.61 -4.17 0.37
CA LYS A 894 -9.99 -4.65 0.61
C LYS A 894 -11.09 -3.59 0.44
N VAL A 895 -10.77 -2.30 0.61
CA VAL A 895 -11.77 -1.21 0.56
C VAL A 895 -11.80 -0.51 -0.79
N LYS A 896 -10.65 -0.41 -1.46
CA LYS A 896 -10.49 0.25 -2.74
C LYS A 896 -11.10 -0.58 -3.88
N ASP A 897 -11.67 0.10 -4.87
CA ASP A 897 -12.25 -0.56 -6.05
C ASP A 897 -11.16 -1.27 -6.86
N PRO A 898 -11.40 -2.53 -7.31
CA PRO A 898 -10.45 -3.27 -8.15
C PRO A 898 -9.99 -2.55 -9.43
N THR A 899 -10.82 -1.71 -10.04
CA THR A 899 -10.44 -0.99 -11.27
C THR A 899 -9.44 0.14 -11.01
N GLU A 900 -9.31 0.59 -9.75
CA GLU A 900 -8.38 1.67 -9.37
C GLU A 900 -7.05 1.16 -8.81
N TYR A 901 -6.84 -0.16 -8.74
CA TYR A 901 -5.63 -0.74 -8.18
C TYR A 901 -4.40 -0.36 -8.99
N THR A 902 -3.37 0.14 -8.31
CA THR A 902 -2.03 0.31 -8.90
C THR A 902 -1.42 -1.05 -9.28
N GLY A 903 -0.31 -1.04 -10.03
CA GLY A 903 0.31 -2.28 -10.49
C GLY A 903 0.67 -3.26 -9.35
N PRO A 904 1.39 -2.80 -8.30
CA PRO A 904 1.69 -3.57 -7.11
C PRO A 904 0.46 -3.92 -6.26
N GLU A 905 -0.53 -3.03 -6.15
CA GLU A 905 -1.78 -3.32 -5.41
C GLU A 905 -2.52 -4.50 -6.02
N SER A 906 -2.67 -4.51 -7.35
CA SER A 906 -3.31 -5.61 -8.09
C SER A 906 -2.55 -6.94 -7.88
N TYR A 907 -1.21 -6.90 -7.92
CA TYR A 907 -0.39 -8.06 -7.62
C TYR A 907 -0.62 -8.60 -6.20
N VAL A 908 -0.62 -7.73 -5.18
CA VAL A 908 -0.86 -8.17 -3.80
C VAL A 908 -2.30 -8.65 -3.59
N ALA A 909 -3.28 -8.01 -4.24
CA ALA A 909 -4.68 -8.47 -4.22
C ALA A 909 -4.80 -9.91 -4.73
N GLN A 910 -4.13 -10.22 -5.84
CA GLN A 910 -4.06 -11.59 -6.37
C GLN A 910 -3.41 -12.56 -5.37
N MET A 911 -2.26 -12.19 -4.79
CA MET A 911 -1.55 -13.04 -3.82
C MET A 911 -2.39 -13.32 -2.57
N ILE A 912 -3.16 -12.32 -2.11
CA ILE A 912 -4.11 -12.46 -1.00
C ILE A 912 -5.24 -13.43 -1.37
N ALA A 913 -5.80 -13.32 -2.58
CA ALA A 913 -6.84 -14.23 -3.07
C ALA A 913 -6.34 -15.67 -3.19
N GLU A 914 -5.08 -15.87 -3.60
CA GLU A 914 -4.40 -17.16 -3.66
C GLU A 914 -3.91 -17.67 -2.29
N LYS A 915 -4.02 -16.86 -1.23
CA LYS A 915 -3.46 -17.11 0.12
C LYS A 915 -1.95 -17.37 0.11
N ASN A 916 -1.22 -16.78 -0.83
CA ASN A 916 0.23 -16.84 -0.90
C ASN A 916 0.87 -15.64 -0.17
N LEU A 917 1.78 -15.90 0.78
CA LEU A 917 2.46 -14.90 1.61
C LEU A 917 3.90 -14.58 1.12
N ASP A 918 4.29 -15.02 -0.06
CA ASP A 918 5.63 -14.81 -0.62
C ASP A 918 5.94 -13.35 -0.98
N TRP A 919 4.91 -12.50 -1.05
CA TRP A 919 5.06 -11.07 -1.30
C TRP A 919 5.64 -10.31 -0.10
N PHE A 920 5.65 -10.90 1.10
CA PHE A 920 6.33 -10.33 2.26
C PHE A 920 7.85 -10.50 2.15
N PRO A 921 8.66 -9.50 2.54
CA PRO A 921 10.10 -9.65 2.58
C PRO A 921 10.50 -10.65 3.66
N ARG A 922 11.28 -11.67 3.28
CA ARG A 922 11.82 -12.69 4.19
C ARG A 922 13.33 -12.67 4.14
N MET A 923 13.97 -12.52 5.30
CA MET A 923 15.42 -12.50 5.51
C MET A 923 16.16 -11.49 4.61
N ARG A 924 15.49 -10.41 4.21
CA ARG A 924 16.03 -9.34 3.34
C ARG A 924 15.33 -8.00 3.59
N ALA A 925 16.01 -6.91 3.27
CA ALA A 925 15.52 -5.53 3.34
C ALA A 925 16.27 -4.67 2.31
N MET A 926 15.63 -3.66 1.70
CA MET A 926 16.27 -2.82 0.68
C MET A 926 17.50 -2.08 1.22
N SER A 927 17.44 -1.61 2.47
CA SER A 927 18.54 -0.91 3.15
C SER A 927 19.84 -1.73 3.21
N LEU A 928 19.75 -3.06 3.17
CA LEU A 928 20.89 -3.98 3.19
C LEU A 928 21.43 -4.36 1.80
N VAL A 929 20.62 -4.20 0.74
CA VAL A 929 20.97 -4.62 -0.65
C VAL A 929 21.92 -3.64 -1.34
N SER A 930 22.12 -2.45 -0.76
CA SER A 930 23.03 -1.39 -1.26
C SER A 930 24.53 -1.77 -1.35
N ASN A 931 24.90 -3.01 -1.06
CA ASN A 931 26.27 -3.53 -1.17
C ASN A 931 26.60 -4.18 -2.54
N GLU A 932 25.69 -4.16 -3.52
CA GLU A 932 25.99 -4.59 -4.90
C GLU A 932 26.99 -3.67 -5.62
N GLY A 933 27.21 -2.45 -5.12
CA GLY A 933 28.24 -1.53 -5.66
C GLY A 933 29.66 -2.11 -5.63
N ASP A 934 29.96 -3.02 -4.69
CA ASP A 934 31.26 -3.73 -4.67
C ASP A 934 31.37 -4.75 -5.82
N SER A 935 30.26 -5.34 -6.27
CA SER A 935 30.22 -6.23 -7.43
C SER A 935 30.33 -5.44 -8.73
N GLU A 936 29.59 -4.34 -8.85
CA GLU A 936 29.66 -3.45 -10.02
C GLU A 936 31.03 -2.79 -10.18
N GLN A 937 31.68 -2.38 -9.08
CA GLN A 937 33.07 -1.89 -9.13
C GLN A 937 34.04 -2.96 -9.60
N ASN A 938 33.86 -4.22 -9.19
CA ASN A 938 34.68 -5.33 -9.68
C ASN A 938 34.44 -5.61 -11.16
N GLU A 939 33.21 -5.50 -11.65
CA GLU A 939 32.89 -5.62 -13.07
C GLU A 939 33.45 -4.46 -13.90
N MET A 940 33.30 -3.21 -13.43
CA MET A 940 33.92 -2.03 -14.03
C MET A 940 35.44 -2.14 -14.08
N ARG A 941 36.08 -2.66 -13.02
CA ARG A 941 37.53 -2.92 -13.01
C ARG A 941 37.92 -3.98 -14.04
N ASN A 942 37.16 -5.08 -14.13
CA ASN A 942 37.39 -6.12 -15.14
C ASN A 942 37.17 -5.60 -16.57
N LEU A 943 36.19 -4.74 -16.79
CA LEU A 943 35.95 -4.09 -18.09
C LEU A 943 37.07 -3.12 -18.43
N GLN A 944 37.58 -2.38 -17.46
CA GLN A 944 38.71 -1.48 -17.63
C GLN A 944 40.01 -2.23 -17.95
N GLU A 945 40.27 -3.37 -17.29
CA GLU A 945 41.37 -4.27 -17.66
C GLU A 945 41.22 -4.82 -19.09
N LYS A 946 40.01 -5.22 -19.48
CA LYS A 946 39.72 -5.63 -20.86
C LYS A 946 39.93 -4.50 -21.86
N LEU A 947 39.52 -3.27 -21.54
CA LEU A 947 39.73 -2.11 -22.39
C LEU A 947 41.22 -1.75 -22.52
N GLU A 948 41.98 -1.79 -21.43
CA GLU A 948 43.43 -1.58 -21.47
C GLU A 948 44.15 -2.66 -22.28
N SER A 949 43.73 -3.93 -22.14
CA SER A 949 44.30 -5.04 -22.92
C SER A 949 44.04 -4.87 -24.42
N THR A 950 42.82 -4.46 -24.79
CA THR A 950 42.46 -4.22 -26.21
C THR A 950 43.14 -2.96 -26.76
N MET A 951 43.24 -1.89 -25.97
CA MET A 951 43.94 -0.66 -26.35
C MET A 951 45.45 -0.89 -26.50
N SER A 952 46.05 -1.72 -25.64
CA SER A 952 47.41 -2.23 -25.77
C SER A 952 47.60 -2.99 -27.09
N LEU A 953 46.68 -3.91 -27.40
CA LEU A 953 46.71 -4.69 -28.64
C LEU A 953 46.60 -3.78 -29.88
N VAL A 954 45.67 -2.81 -29.86
CA VAL A 954 45.50 -1.82 -30.94
C VAL A 954 46.75 -0.96 -31.10
N LYS A 955 47.38 -0.54 -29.99
CA LYS A 955 48.63 0.22 -30.02
C LYS A 955 49.76 -0.60 -30.61
N GLN A 956 49.91 -1.86 -30.22
CA GLN A 956 50.89 -2.79 -30.82
C GLN A 956 50.63 -2.99 -32.30
N LEU A 957 49.39 -3.24 -32.71
CA LEU A 957 49.02 -3.44 -34.10
C LEU A 957 49.30 -2.17 -34.92
N SER A 958 48.98 -0.99 -34.38
CA SER A 958 49.26 0.30 -35.02
C SER A 958 50.77 0.55 -35.16
N GLY A 959 51.56 0.17 -34.17
CA GLY A 959 53.02 0.23 -34.19
C GLY A 959 53.60 -0.70 -35.26
N GLN A 960 53.14 -1.94 -35.33
CA GLN A 960 53.54 -2.89 -36.37
C GLN A 960 53.17 -2.38 -37.77
N LEU A 961 52.00 -1.75 -37.92
CA LEU A 961 51.54 -1.19 -39.19
C LEU A 961 52.39 0.02 -39.61
N ALA A 962 52.76 0.88 -38.65
CA ALA A 962 53.63 2.03 -38.88
C ALA A 962 55.05 1.57 -39.27
N GLU A 963 55.58 0.55 -38.59
CA GLU A 963 56.88 -0.03 -38.89
C GLU A 963 56.89 -0.71 -40.27
N LEU A 964 55.85 -1.47 -40.61
CA LEU A 964 55.67 -2.04 -41.95
C LEU A 964 55.61 -0.95 -43.03
N LYS A 965 54.87 0.14 -42.79
CA LYS A 965 54.78 1.29 -43.70
C LYS A 965 56.13 1.98 -43.87
N GLU A 966 56.93 2.08 -42.81
CA GLU A 966 58.28 2.64 -42.87
C GLU A 966 59.27 1.69 -43.57
N GLN A 967 59.22 0.39 -43.30
CA GLN A 967 60.00 -0.61 -44.04
C GLN A 967 59.70 -0.55 -45.54
N ARG A 968 58.42 -0.44 -45.93
CA ARG A 968 57.99 -0.31 -47.33
C ARG A 968 58.55 0.98 -47.95
N ARG A 969 58.48 2.11 -47.24
CA ARG A 969 59.07 3.40 -47.66
C ARG A 969 60.59 3.33 -47.77
N ARG A 970 61.29 2.70 -46.82
CA ARG A 970 62.74 2.49 -46.84
C ARG A 970 63.17 1.61 -48.02
N ARG A 971 62.46 0.50 -48.29
CA ARG A 971 62.68 -0.33 -49.49
C ARG A 971 62.49 0.47 -50.78
N TRP A 972 61.44 1.29 -50.86
CA TRP A 972 61.18 2.14 -52.02
C TRP A 972 62.28 3.21 -52.21
N ARG A 973 62.73 3.89 -51.14
CA ARG A 973 63.84 4.86 -51.21
C ARG A 973 65.16 4.19 -51.63
N ARG A 974 65.48 3.00 -51.12
CA ARG A 974 66.67 2.23 -51.54
C ARG A 974 66.61 1.87 -53.03
N ARG A 975 65.45 1.41 -53.52
CA ARG A 975 65.25 1.13 -54.96
C ARG A 975 65.37 2.39 -55.82
N ARG A 976 64.87 3.54 -55.33
CA ARG A 976 64.96 4.82 -56.04
C ARG A 976 66.39 5.37 -56.08
N ARG A 977 67.16 5.22 -54.99
CA ARG A 977 68.58 5.59 -54.94
C ARG A 977 69.42 4.74 -55.89
N ARG A 978 69.25 3.41 -55.87
CA ARG A 978 69.95 2.52 -56.83
C ARG A 978 69.66 2.89 -58.28
N ARG A 979 68.40 3.18 -58.61
CA ARG A 979 68.02 3.60 -59.96
C ARG A 979 68.63 4.96 -60.35
N GLY A 980 68.72 5.90 -59.42
CA GLY A 980 69.39 7.19 -59.64
C GLY A 980 70.91 7.09 -59.77
N GLU A 981 71.55 6.22 -58.97
CA GLU A 981 72.99 5.94 -59.08
C GLU A 981 73.33 5.27 -60.43
N GLU A 982 72.50 4.33 -60.89
CA GLU A 982 72.62 3.72 -62.22
C GLU A 982 72.45 4.75 -63.36
N GLU A 983 71.47 5.66 -63.25
CA GLU A 983 71.25 6.74 -64.25
C GLU A 983 72.40 7.76 -64.27
N GLU A 984 72.96 8.14 -63.12
CA GLU A 984 74.11 9.06 -63.05
C GLU A 984 75.39 8.44 -63.61
N GLU A 985 75.65 7.15 -63.35
CA GLU A 985 76.80 6.44 -63.93
C GLU A 985 76.72 6.35 -65.46
N GLU A 986 75.54 6.05 -66.02
CA GLU A 986 75.32 6.04 -67.47
C GLU A 986 75.54 7.42 -68.11
N GLU A 987 75.03 8.49 -67.47
CA GLU A 987 75.16 9.85 -67.98
C GLU A 987 76.62 10.35 -67.93
N GLU A 988 77.37 9.98 -66.89
CA GLU A 988 78.79 10.33 -66.76
C GLU A 988 79.65 9.60 -67.81
N GLU A 989 79.35 8.32 -68.07
CA GLU A 989 79.97 7.53 -69.14
C GLU A 989 79.70 8.15 -70.52
N GLU A 990 78.47 8.59 -70.78
CA GLU A 990 78.07 9.20 -72.04
C GLU A 990 78.75 10.58 -72.23
N LYS A 991 78.84 11.39 -71.16
CA LYS A 991 79.58 12.66 -71.13
C LYS A 991 81.09 12.44 -71.40
N LYS A 992 81.70 11.39 -70.83
CA LYS A 992 83.10 11.00 -71.10
C LYS A 992 83.29 10.59 -72.57
N LYS A 993 82.37 9.80 -73.15
CA LYS A 993 82.36 9.42 -74.58
C LYS A 993 82.20 10.64 -75.51
N LYS A 994 81.29 11.58 -75.19
CA LYS A 994 81.09 12.85 -75.94
C LYS A 994 82.32 13.78 -75.87
N LYS A 995 82.98 13.92 -74.70
CA LYS A 995 84.23 14.70 -74.54
C LYS A 995 85.37 14.11 -75.38
N LYS A 996 85.56 12.78 -75.39
CA LYS A 996 86.56 12.10 -76.25
C LYS A 996 86.30 12.35 -77.75
N LYS A 997 85.04 12.25 -78.22
CA LYS A 997 84.65 12.57 -79.61
C LYS A 997 84.93 14.05 -79.97
N LYS A 998 84.59 15.01 -79.10
CA LYS A 998 84.87 16.45 -79.32
C LYS A 998 86.38 16.75 -79.38
N LYS A 999 87.21 16.15 -78.52
CA LYS A 999 88.68 16.31 -78.58
C LYS A 999 89.27 15.77 -79.89
N LYS A 1000 88.82 14.60 -80.38
CA LYS A 1000 89.23 14.06 -81.70
C LYS A 1000 88.83 14.99 -82.86
N LYS A 1001 87.60 15.54 -82.87
CA LYS A 1001 87.14 16.50 -83.90
C LYS A 1001 87.93 17.82 -83.87
N LYS A 1002 88.26 18.38 -82.69
CA LYS A 1002 89.07 19.61 -82.58
C LYS A 1002 90.51 19.41 -83.09
N LYS A 1003 91.15 18.27 -82.80
CA LYS A 1003 92.49 17.94 -83.36
C LYS A 1003 92.47 17.85 -84.89
N LYS A 1004 91.46 17.20 -85.49
CA LYS A 1004 91.30 17.15 -86.96
C LYS A 1004 91.07 18.53 -87.59
N LYS A 1005 90.25 19.41 -86.98
CA LYS A 1005 90.01 20.79 -87.47
C LYS A 1005 91.26 21.68 -87.39
N LYS A 1006 92.08 21.59 -86.33
CA LYS A 1006 93.35 22.35 -86.22
C LYS A 1006 94.36 21.95 -87.30
N LYS A 1007 94.50 20.64 -87.61
CA LYS A 1007 95.36 20.18 -88.72
C LYS A 1007 94.91 20.72 -90.10
N LYS A 1008 93.59 20.73 -90.38
CA LYS A 1008 93.06 21.30 -91.65
C LYS A 1008 93.23 22.84 -91.75
N LYS A 1009 93.07 23.60 -90.66
CA LYS A 1009 93.26 25.08 -90.66
C LYS A 1009 94.72 25.50 -90.87
N LYS A 1010 95.71 24.77 -90.34
CA LYS A 1010 97.14 25.06 -90.60
C LYS A 1010 97.51 24.87 -92.09
N LYS A 1011 96.99 23.83 -92.76
CA LYS A 1011 97.20 23.63 -94.21
C LYS A 1011 96.55 24.73 -95.08
N LYS A 1012 95.35 25.23 -94.73
CA LYS A 1012 94.68 26.32 -95.48
C LYS A 1012 95.34 27.70 -95.31
N LYS A 1013 95.92 28.03 -94.13
CA LYS A 1013 96.61 29.32 -93.92
C LYS A 1013 97.94 29.45 -94.70
N LYS A 1014 98.67 28.35 -94.94
CA LYS A 1014 99.87 28.37 -95.81
C LYS A 1014 99.53 28.60 -97.29
N LYS A 1015 98.36 28.15 -97.77
CA LYS A 1015 97.92 28.35 -99.17
C LYS A 1015 97.41 29.77 -99.43
N LYS A 1016 96.72 30.41 -98.47
CA LYS A 1016 96.10 31.74 -98.65
C LYS A 1016 97.11 32.90 -98.68
N LYS A 1017 98.27 32.76 -98.00
CA LYS A 1017 99.34 33.78 -97.97
C LYS A 1017 100.12 33.90 -99.30
N LYS A 1018 100.08 32.87 -100.17
CA LYS A 1018 100.69 32.91 -101.52
C LYS A 1018 99.77 33.54 -102.58
N THR A 1019 98.45 33.47 -102.41
CA THR A 1019 97.46 34.03 -103.37
C THR A 1019 97.20 35.52 -103.21
N THR A 1020 97.37 36.09 -102.02
CA THR A 1020 97.13 37.53 -101.79
C THR A 1020 98.26 38.45 -102.26
N THR A 1021 99.46 37.92 -102.50
CA THR A 1021 100.58 38.71 -103.06
C THR A 1021 100.49 38.81 -104.60
N LEU A 1022 99.82 37.87 -105.27
CA LEU A 1022 99.57 37.89 -106.72
C LEU A 1022 98.31 38.70 -107.13
N ALA A 1023 97.35 38.91 -106.21
CA ALA A 1023 96.11 39.67 -106.50
C ALA A 1023 96.27 41.20 -106.42
N ARG A 1024 97.38 41.71 -105.88
CA ARG A 1024 97.67 43.17 -105.84
C ARG A 1024 98.32 43.71 -107.12
N GLN A 1025 98.72 42.83 -108.05
CA GLN A 1025 99.33 43.20 -109.33
C GLN A 1025 98.35 43.18 -110.52
N LEU A 1026 97.08 42.82 -110.29
CA LEU A 1026 96.04 42.67 -111.34
C LEU A 1026 94.90 43.71 -111.27
N ILE A 1027 94.97 44.69 -110.37
CA ILE A 1027 93.97 45.78 -110.24
C ILE A 1027 94.37 47.04 -111.06
N LEU A 1028 95.49 46.98 -111.77
CA LEU A 1028 95.98 48.03 -112.69
C LEU A 1028 95.58 47.80 -114.17
N HIS A 1029 94.72 46.82 -114.50
CA HIS A 1029 94.46 46.46 -115.90
C HIS A 1029 93.07 45.87 -116.23
N VAL A 1030 92.01 46.29 -115.52
CA VAL A 1030 90.59 46.16 -115.94
C VAL A 1030 89.88 47.48 -115.58
N LYS A 1031 90.17 48.60 -116.24
CA LYS A 1031 90.05 48.76 -117.69
C LYS A 1031 88.69 48.23 -118.15
N GLU A 1032 87.81 49.19 -118.45
CA GLU A 1032 86.83 49.07 -119.52
C GLU A 1032 85.86 47.88 -119.41
N LEU A 1033 84.70 48.10 -118.79
CA LEU A 1033 83.39 47.99 -119.47
C LEU A 1033 82.23 48.07 -118.48
N GLY A 1034 81.33 49.04 -118.72
CA GLY A 1034 80.09 49.26 -117.97
C GLY A 1034 79.37 50.55 -118.41
N ARG A 1035 79.26 50.78 -119.72
CA ARG A 1035 78.34 51.73 -120.38
C ARG A 1035 76.96 51.05 -120.47
N VAL A 1036 75.85 51.81 -120.33
CA VAL A 1036 74.47 51.63 -120.87
C VAL A 1036 74.06 50.24 -121.43
N GLY A 1037 72.90 49.73 -121.00
CA GLY A 1037 72.15 48.65 -121.66
C GLY A 1037 71.46 47.69 -120.69
#